data_AF-A0A7D7MFW8-F1
#
_entry.id   AF-A0A7D7MFW8-F1
#
_cell.length_a   1.000
_cell.length_b   1.000
_cell.length_c   1.000
_cell.angle_alpha   90.00
_cell.angle_beta   90.00
_cell.angle_gamma   90.00
#
_symmetry.space_group_name_H-M   'P 1'
#
loop_
_entity.id
_entity.type
_entity.pdbx_description
1 polymer ?
#
loop_
_entity_poly.entity_id
_entity_poly.type
_entity_poly.pdbx_seq_one_letter_code
_entity_poly.pdbx_strand_id
1 'polypeptide(L)'
;MKSYSGKRLKFNGRTKLFSAALMAGVLAMSPLSAELSSGKNGVSLQQNSAEAAGLADVALLENQNLRADYNSTTGVLTLDLDGTVLLDLSVINEQYYNFQLPEEFQEILALPNFQDAAQIKYEQRLLLGLVPVNSGTISGDDLDVDSTTGLITGTSFDALNVSVASTLSAELVIDLNALGEDLPMSDSGELEFFGAATSAPLLDVFVLTDEGAEASLYNLENLDLSVGTVTDQDTVVEGIKKRGSATEIRVFDGEEEIGRASVDRDANSPYEVDIPQQQAGTVLTVQAYSSSGDPVGEALEVTVSDVTAPEIPVVDGVTDQDTSVTGTGEAGTEVTVTKDDEVLGIGTVDGDGNFEVDIPAQPGGTELGVFLTDDAGLTSEAVVISVEDITAPEAPVVDDFDDDDTEVTGTGEPGAEVIVTTPDDTYTGVVDEDGNFSVEIPVQDEGTEITVELEDEDGNVSEEVVITVGDGTAPDALVLEQVTNKSTSVSGKAEAGSTVVIKKGSTELARGKAGTDGRFDLDIEPQAGGTVLTAVAIDAAGNESDETKTTVVRVESETTDRISGEDRFLTAIAISQEGWDSSDTVVLATSANFPDALAGGPLAFQEDAPILLTRTNSLKSETKEEIERLGASRVIILGSTGAISASVEEELEDMDLDIERIGGETRFDTAALIADELSSDEVVVANGLNFPDVLSVSPYAAKNGVPILLTRTDRLPSETEQALDDYSSSLVIGETGVVSEDVYDELPDPTRYGGETRYETGAEIATKLMMGTDLAYIATGRDFPDALTGSVLAAKDDSPILLVRPNKIPNATNKLLPNYADFTIFGGTGAVSDEVKDALDEELEN
;
A
#
# COMPACT_ATOMS: atom_id res chain seq x y z
N MET A 1 38.39 -4.59 19.78
CA MET A 1 37.40 -5.33 20.61
C MET A 1 36.04 -4.64 20.67
N LYS A 2 35.12 -5.02 19.77
CA LYS A 2 33.64 -4.99 19.93
C LYS A 2 33.09 -6.11 19.03
N SER A 3 31.93 -6.66 19.35
CA SER A 3 31.45 -7.95 18.83
C SER A 3 31.12 -7.94 17.32
N TYR A 4 31.79 -8.80 16.55
CA TYR A 4 31.34 -9.19 15.21
C TYR A 4 30.39 -10.38 15.30
N SER A 5 29.08 -10.13 15.24
CA SER A 5 28.08 -11.18 15.13
C SER A 5 27.77 -11.52 13.66
N GLY A 6 27.88 -12.79 13.31
CA GLY A 6 27.01 -13.39 12.29
C GLY A 6 27.44 -13.37 10.82
N LYS A 7 28.69 -13.07 10.45
CA LYS A 7 29.20 -13.30 9.08
C LYS A 7 30.56 -13.99 9.09
N ARG A 8 30.66 -15.16 8.43
CA ARG A 8 31.93 -15.86 8.17
C ARG A 8 32.75 -15.03 7.18
N LEU A 9 33.92 -14.54 7.60
CA LEU A 9 34.93 -14.06 6.67
C LEU A 9 35.60 -15.27 6.02
N LYS A 10 35.46 -15.41 4.70
CA LYS A 10 36.03 -16.51 3.92
C LYS A 10 36.71 -15.95 2.67
N PHE A 11 37.98 -15.63 2.80
CA PHE A 11 38.80 -15.10 1.70
C PHE A 11 39.23 -16.24 0.77
N ASN A 12 38.71 -16.25 -0.47
CA ASN A 12 39.03 -17.29 -1.46
C ASN A 12 40.29 -16.94 -2.27
N GLY A 13 41.47 -17.21 -1.71
CA GLY A 13 42.72 -17.22 -2.49
C GLY A 13 42.90 -18.54 -3.25
N ARG A 14 42.87 -18.52 -4.59
CA ARG A 14 43.27 -19.66 -5.44
C ARG A 14 44.46 -19.29 -6.33
N THR A 15 45.67 -19.42 -5.79
CA THR A 15 46.89 -19.20 -6.57
C THR A 15 47.12 -20.37 -7.54
N LYS A 16 46.96 -20.15 -8.84
CA LYS A 16 47.51 -21.05 -9.86
C LYS A 16 49.02 -20.81 -9.94
N LEU A 17 49.81 -21.69 -9.34
CA LEU A 17 51.25 -21.73 -9.58
C LEU A 17 51.52 -22.16 -11.03
N PHE A 18 51.78 -21.19 -11.91
CA PHE A 18 52.57 -21.42 -13.10
C PHE A 18 54.04 -21.45 -12.69
N SER A 19 54.59 -22.64 -12.43
CA SER A 19 56.04 -22.80 -12.39
C SER A 19 56.59 -22.45 -13.77
N ALA A 20 57.50 -21.46 -13.84
CA ALA A 20 58.22 -21.12 -15.06
C ALA A 20 59.23 -22.23 -15.42
N ALA A 21 58.70 -23.31 -15.99
CA ALA A 21 59.44 -24.46 -16.52
C ALA A 21 58.86 -24.81 -17.90
N LEU A 22 59.07 -23.91 -18.87
CA LEU A 22 58.55 -24.10 -20.22
C LEU A 22 59.38 -25.14 -20.99
N MET A 23 58.74 -26.28 -21.27
CA MET A 23 59.01 -27.25 -22.34
C MET A 23 60.45 -27.72 -22.63
N ALA A 24 60.66 -29.02 -22.43
CA ALA A 24 61.38 -29.83 -23.42
C ALA A 24 60.80 -31.26 -23.50
N GLY A 25 59.86 -31.49 -24.43
CA GLY A 25 59.32 -32.81 -24.75
C GLY A 25 58.26 -32.74 -25.85
N VAL A 26 58.20 -33.63 -26.85
CA VAL A 26 58.92 -34.90 -27.08
C VAL A 26 58.90 -35.25 -28.59
N LEU A 27 59.91 -35.99 -29.07
CA LEU A 27 59.99 -36.77 -30.34
C LEU A 27 59.93 -36.05 -31.71
N ALA A 28 61.10 -35.95 -32.35
CA ALA A 28 61.25 -36.30 -33.76
C ALA A 28 62.49 -37.21 -33.92
N MET A 29 62.41 -38.23 -34.79
CA MET A 29 63.40 -39.31 -34.86
C MET A 29 64.71 -38.89 -35.54
N SER A 30 65.81 -39.47 -35.07
CA SER A 30 67.13 -39.49 -35.72
C SER A 30 67.09 -39.92 -37.19
N PRO A 31 68.18 -39.63 -37.93
CA PRO A 31 68.89 -40.70 -38.63
C PRO A 31 70.16 -41.09 -37.85
N LEU A 32 70.21 -42.33 -37.37
CA LEU A 32 71.44 -42.96 -36.94
C LEU A 32 72.46 -42.97 -38.09
N SER A 33 73.73 -42.74 -37.76
CA SER A 33 74.86 -43.39 -38.43
C SER A 33 75.80 -44.03 -37.42
N ALA A 34 75.25 -44.92 -36.58
CA ALA A 34 76.04 -45.95 -35.92
C ALA A 34 76.02 -47.22 -36.79
N GLU A 35 77.18 -47.67 -37.27
CA GLU A 35 77.34 -49.06 -37.71
C GLU A 35 77.26 -49.97 -36.47
N LEU A 36 76.08 -50.52 -36.21
CA LEU A 36 75.92 -51.59 -35.23
C LEU A 36 76.48 -52.90 -35.80
N SER A 37 77.64 -53.33 -35.29
CA SER A 37 77.99 -54.75 -35.28
C SER A 37 77.52 -55.38 -33.96
N SER A 38 76.88 -56.53 -34.04
CA SER A 38 76.21 -57.14 -32.89
C SER A 38 77.17 -57.90 -31.97
N GLY A 39 77.20 -57.52 -30.70
CA GLY A 39 77.95 -58.20 -29.64
C GLY A 39 77.44 -57.80 -28.26
N LYS A 40 77.42 -58.74 -27.30
CA LYS A 40 77.06 -58.44 -25.91
C LYS A 40 78.21 -57.72 -25.20
N ASN A 41 77.85 -56.82 -24.28
CA ASN A 41 78.70 -56.01 -23.38
C ASN A 41 79.33 -54.76 -24.01
N GLY A 42 79.07 -53.61 -23.38
CA GLY A 42 79.93 -52.41 -23.39
C GLY A 42 79.95 -51.57 -24.67
N VAL A 43 79.57 -50.30 -24.56
CA VAL A 43 79.97 -49.25 -25.52
C VAL A 43 81.07 -48.43 -24.85
N SER A 44 82.32 -48.58 -25.29
CA SER A 44 83.43 -47.76 -24.84
C SER A 44 83.74 -46.65 -25.85
N LEU A 45 83.80 -45.40 -25.41
CA LEU A 45 84.36 -44.30 -26.18
C LEU A 45 85.80 -44.07 -25.71
N GLN A 46 86.76 -44.14 -26.64
CA GLN A 46 88.16 -43.76 -26.40
C GLN A 46 88.47 -42.47 -27.14
N GLN A 47 89.12 -41.52 -26.47
CA GLN A 47 89.69 -40.30 -27.05
C GLN A 47 91.21 -40.33 -26.89
N ASN A 48 91.95 -39.80 -27.87
CA ASN A 48 93.42 -39.85 -27.91
C ASN A 48 94.07 -38.48 -27.60
N SER A 49 95.20 -38.50 -26.89
CA SER A 49 96.21 -37.42 -26.64
C SER A 49 95.70 -36.15 -25.91
N ALA A 50 96.20 -35.73 -24.74
CA ALA A 50 97.60 -35.39 -24.32
C ALA A 50 98.14 -34.12 -25.03
N GLU A 51 98.78 -33.10 -24.42
CA GLU A 51 99.47 -32.87 -23.12
C GLU A 51 99.29 -31.39 -22.67
N ALA A 52 99.49 -30.93 -21.41
CA ALA A 52 99.55 -31.58 -20.08
C ALA A 52 99.63 -30.55 -18.91
N ALA A 53 99.06 -30.91 -17.75
CA ALA A 53 99.52 -30.66 -16.37
C ALA A 53 99.54 -29.23 -15.75
N GLY A 54 98.75 -29.01 -14.68
CA GLY A 54 98.79 -27.73 -13.95
C GLY A 54 98.08 -27.53 -12.60
N LEU A 55 97.36 -28.49 -12.00
CA LEU A 55 96.95 -28.59 -10.57
C LEU A 55 95.99 -29.79 -10.43
N ALA A 56 95.76 -30.30 -9.21
CA ALA A 56 95.20 -31.63 -9.00
C ALA A 56 93.74 -31.64 -8.52
N ASP A 57 92.85 -32.15 -9.37
CA ASP A 57 91.63 -32.84 -8.97
C ASP A 57 91.52 -34.19 -9.69
N VAL A 58 90.67 -35.09 -9.18
CA VAL A 58 90.77 -36.55 -9.39
C VAL A 58 90.74 -36.95 -10.86
N ALA A 59 91.91 -37.32 -11.39
CA ALA A 59 92.03 -37.94 -12.70
C ALA A 59 91.46 -39.38 -12.67
N LEU A 60 90.50 -39.66 -13.55
CA LEU A 60 90.14 -41.02 -13.92
C LEU A 60 91.35 -41.67 -14.61
N LEU A 61 92.04 -42.56 -13.89
CA LEU A 61 93.12 -43.36 -14.44
C LEU A 61 92.57 -44.35 -15.48
N GLU A 62 93.40 -44.68 -16.47
CA GLU A 62 93.03 -45.56 -17.58
C GLU A 62 92.44 -46.91 -17.11
N ASN A 63 91.33 -47.31 -17.74
CA ASN A 63 90.60 -48.59 -17.56
C ASN A 63 89.62 -48.71 -16.36
N GLN A 64 88.94 -47.64 -15.94
CA GLN A 64 87.77 -47.75 -15.04
C GLN A 64 86.45 -47.72 -15.82
N ASN A 65 85.45 -48.51 -15.38
CA ASN A 65 84.12 -48.52 -16.00
C ASN A 65 83.16 -47.61 -15.24
N LEU A 66 82.76 -46.50 -15.87
CA LEU A 66 81.63 -45.70 -15.41
C LEU A 66 80.32 -46.42 -15.77
N ARG A 67 79.43 -46.57 -14.80
CA ARG A 67 78.15 -47.26 -14.93
C ARG A 67 77.03 -46.42 -14.34
N ALA A 68 75.98 -46.21 -15.14
CA ALA A 68 74.73 -45.60 -14.70
C ALA A 68 73.68 -46.70 -14.50
N ASP A 69 73.18 -46.85 -13.28
CA ASP A 69 72.03 -47.73 -12.98
C ASP A 69 70.87 -46.87 -12.46
N TYR A 70 69.68 -47.03 -13.06
CA TYR A 70 68.46 -46.33 -12.68
C TYR A 70 67.51 -47.29 -11.96
N ASN A 71 67.12 -46.97 -10.73
CA ASN A 71 66.15 -47.75 -9.98
C ASN A 71 64.73 -47.19 -10.18
N SER A 72 63.98 -47.82 -11.08
CA SER A 72 62.60 -47.42 -11.41
C SER A 72 61.57 -47.57 -10.28
N THR A 73 61.95 -48.15 -9.13
CA THR A 73 61.08 -48.23 -7.93
C THR A 73 61.33 -47.09 -6.95
N THR A 74 62.56 -46.55 -6.89
CA THR A 74 62.92 -45.44 -5.99
C THR A 74 63.15 -44.11 -6.71
N GLY A 75 63.17 -44.10 -8.04
CA GLY A 75 63.40 -42.90 -8.87
C GLY A 75 64.85 -42.43 -8.91
N VAL A 76 65.77 -43.10 -8.21
CA VAL A 76 67.18 -42.71 -8.09
C VAL A 76 67.99 -43.16 -9.30
N LEU A 77 68.80 -42.25 -9.83
CA LEU A 77 69.85 -42.53 -10.81
C LEU A 77 71.21 -42.49 -10.09
N THR A 78 71.91 -43.61 -10.07
CA THR A 78 73.23 -43.73 -9.41
C THR A 78 74.33 -43.80 -10.47
N LEU A 79 75.36 -42.95 -10.31
CA LEU A 79 76.58 -43.01 -11.11
C LEU A 79 77.69 -43.68 -10.29
N ASP A 80 78.12 -44.85 -10.73
CA ASP A 80 79.10 -45.70 -10.07
C ASP A 80 80.35 -45.85 -10.94
N LEU A 81 81.53 -45.83 -10.32
CA LEU A 81 82.82 -46.09 -10.93
C LEU A 81 83.51 -47.26 -10.21
N ASP A 82 83.59 -48.41 -10.89
CA ASP A 82 84.19 -49.67 -10.39
C ASP A 82 83.75 -50.11 -8.96
N GLY A 83 82.51 -49.82 -8.56
CA GLY A 83 81.90 -50.19 -7.28
C GLY A 83 81.94 -49.07 -6.22
N THR A 84 82.20 -47.83 -6.63
CA THR A 84 82.16 -46.63 -5.78
C THR A 84 81.15 -45.65 -6.35
N VAL A 85 80.08 -45.36 -5.60
CA VAL A 85 79.09 -44.34 -5.96
C VAL A 85 79.76 -42.96 -5.93
N LEU A 86 79.73 -42.26 -7.06
CA LEU A 86 80.31 -40.92 -7.22
C LEU A 86 79.28 -39.81 -7.01
N LEU A 87 78.00 -40.08 -7.31
CA LEU A 87 76.91 -39.12 -7.17
C LEU A 87 75.61 -39.86 -6.88
N ASP A 88 74.86 -39.37 -5.89
CA ASP A 88 73.51 -39.83 -5.54
C ASP A 88 72.58 -38.61 -5.58
N LEU A 89 71.68 -38.56 -6.57
CA LEU A 89 70.81 -37.41 -6.81
C LEU A 89 69.42 -37.64 -6.20
N SER A 90 69.36 -37.56 -4.87
CA SER A 90 68.11 -37.35 -4.13
C SER A 90 67.83 -35.85 -4.02
N VAL A 91 67.14 -35.28 -5.01
CA VAL A 91 66.65 -33.89 -4.91
C VAL A 91 65.51 -33.85 -3.89
N ILE A 92 65.70 -33.07 -2.83
CA ILE A 92 64.69 -32.78 -1.81
C ILE A 92 64.18 -31.37 -2.09
N ASN A 93 62.88 -31.21 -2.32
CA ASN A 93 62.28 -29.89 -2.42
C ASN A 93 61.77 -29.48 -1.03
N GLU A 94 62.24 -28.34 -0.53
CA GLU A 94 61.56 -27.63 0.55
C GLU A 94 60.38 -26.84 -0.03
N GLN A 95 59.28 -26.76 0.71
CA GLN A 95 58.16 -25.87 0.42
C GLN A 95 57.99 -24.90 1.58
N TYR A 96 57.81 -23.61 1.25
CA TYR A 96 57.66 -22.53 2.22
C TYR A 96 56.22 -22.02 2.18
N TYR A 97 55.56 -22.07 3.32
CA TYR A 97 54.19 -21.59 3.48
C TYR A 97 54.21 -20.30 4.31
N ASN A 98 53.79 -19.19 3.70
CA ASN A 98 53.89 -17.85 4.30
C ASN A 98 52.50 -17.26 4.52
N PHE A 99 52.19 -16.88 5.75
CA PHE A 99 50.91 -16.28 6.15
C PHE A 99 51.15 -14.96 6.86
N GLN A 100 50.66 -13.88 6.26
CA GLN A 100 50.70 -12.55 6.85
C GLN A 100 49.39 -12.30 7.60
N LEU A 101 49.45 -12.12 8.93
CA LEU A 101 48.28 -11.70 9.69
C LEU A 101 47.97 -10.21 9.45
N PRO A 102 46.68 -9.84 9.28
CA PRO A 102 46.25 -8.44 9.28
C PRO A 102 46.64 -7.76 10.59
N GLU A 103 46.97 -6.47 10.51
CA GLU A 103 47.52 -5.65 11.62
C GLU A 103 46.66 -5.75 12.90
N GLU A 104 45.33 -5.77 12.74
CA GLU A 104 44.32 -5.92 13.80
C GLU A 104 44.33 -7.28 14.55
N PHE A 105 45.00 -8.30 14.02
CA PHE A 105 45.16 -9.62 14.66
C PHE A 105 46.59 -9.89 15.15
N GLN A 106 47.58 -9.06 14.83
CA GLN A 106 48.99 -9.33 15.16
C GLN A 106 49.26 -9.37 16.68
N GLU A 107 48.43 -8.73 17.51
CA GLU A 107 48.53 -8.79 18.97
C GLU A 107 48.48 -10.24 19.53
N ILE A 108 47.83 -11.19 18.83
CA ILE A 108 47.74 -12.59 19.29
C ILE A 108 49.09 -13.34 19.19
N LEU A 109 50.01 -12.86 18.34
CA LEU A 109 51.35 -13.45 18.17
C LEU A 109 52.21 -13.30 19.43
N ALA A 110 51.91 -12.32 20.29
CA ALA A 110 52.61 -12.09 21.54
C ALA A 110 52.14 -13.00 22.69
N LEU A 111 51.13 -13.85 22.46
CA LEU A 111 50.59 -14.75 23.49
C LEU A 111 51.53 -15.96 23.70
N PRO A 112 51.82 -16.34 24.96
CA PRO A 112 52.87 -17.32 25.28
C PRO A 112 52.60 -18.75 24.79
N ASN A 113 51.35 -19.07 24.42
CA ASN A 113 50.94 -20.37 23.89
C ASN A 113 50.69 -20.34 22.37
N PHE A 114 51.06 -19.26 21.66
CA PHE A 114 50.66 -19.08 20.26
C PHE A 114 51.16 -20.19 19.32
N GLN A 115 52.43 -20.59 19.41
CA GLN A 115 53.00 -21.65 18.55
C GLN A 115 52.32 -23.01 18.77
N ASP A 116 51.90 -23.34 20.00
CA ASP A 116 51.16 -24.57 20.32
C ASP A 116 49.72 -24.54 19.76
N ALA A 117 49.13 -23.36 19.63
CA ALA A 117 47.77 -23.14 19.14
C ALA A 117 47.68 -23.01 17.60
N ALA A 118 48.79 -22.70 16.93
CA ALA A 118 48.85 -22.47 15.49
C ALA A 118 49.32 -23.73 14.71
N GLN A 119 48.68 -23.99 13.56
CA GLN A 119 49.03 -25.10 12.67
C GLN A 119 48.84 -24.70 11.20
N ILE A 120 49.83 -24.98 10.34
CA ILE A 120 49.69 -24.88 8.88
C ILE A 120 49.35 -26.28 8.33
N LYS A 121 48.14 -26.45 7.81
CA LYS A 121 47.69 -27.67 7.11
C LYS A 121 47.90 -27.47 5.61
N TYR A 122 48.44 -28.47 4.91
CA TYR A 122 48.67 -28.39 3.46
C TYR A 122 48.20 -29.65 2.71
N GLU A 123 47.68 -29.46 1.49
CA GLU A 123 47.39 -30.52 0.52
C GLU A 123 47.99 -30.15 -0.86
N GLN A 124 48.60 -31.12 -1.53
CA GLN A 124 48.97 -31.05 -2.93
C GLN A 124 48.16 -32.06 -3.75
N ARG A 125 47.53 -31.59 -4.83
CA ARG A 125 46.69 -32.38 -5.73
C ARG A 125 47.15 -32.23 -7.17
N LEU A 126 47.21 -33.33 -7.93
CA LEU A 126 47.37 -33.26 -9.39
C LEU A 126 46.13 -32.62 -10.02
N LEU A 127 46.30 -31.80 -11.06
CA LEU A 127 45.24 -30.97 -11.66
C LEU A 127 44.01 -31.76 -12.18
N LEU A 128 44.12 -33.08 -12.33
CA LEU A 128 43.07 -34.00 -12.78
C LEU A 128 42.76 -35.12 -11.77
N GLY A 129 43.33 -35.06 -10.55
CA GLY A 129 43.20 -36.09 -9.51
C GLY A 129 42.28 -35.68 -8.36
N LEU A 130 41.33 -36.55 -7.99
CA LEU A 130 40.43 -36.34 -6.85
C LEU A 130 41.06 -36.68 -5.48
N VAL A 131 42.20 -37.37 -5.46
CA VAL A 131 42.93 -37.80 -4.26
C VAL A 131 44.19 -36.93 -4.12
N PRO A 132 44.50 -36.37 -2.93
CA PRO A 132 45.76 -35.66 -2.72
C PRO A 132 46.95 -36.61 -2.92
N VAL A 133 47.98 -36.11 -3.60
CA VAL A 133 49.24 -36.85 -3.80
C VAL A 133 50.23 -36.62 -2.67
N ASN A 134 50.07 -35.50 -1.95
CA ASN A 134 50.72 -35.27 -0.68
C ASN A 134 49.85 -34.39 0.24
N SER A 135 50.02 -34.51 1.56
CA SER A 135 49.31 -33.69 2.55
C SER A 135 49.96 -33.82 3.93
N GLY A 136 50.03 -32.73 4.69
CA GLY A 136 50.63 -32.72 6.02
C GLY A 136 50.18 -31.57 6.91
N THR A 137 50.80 -31.46 8.08
CA THR A 137 50.57 -30.38 9.05
C THR A 137 51.88 -29.99 9.71
N ILE A 138 52.13 -28.69 9.82
CA ILE A 138 53.29 -28.06 10.48
C ILE A 138 52.74 -27.33 11.72
N SER A 139 53.35 -27.51 12.89
CA SER A 139 52.80 -27.04 14.17
C SER A 139 53.85 -26.93 15.26
N GLY A 140 53.67 -26.04 16.24
CA GLY A 140 54.59 -25.92 17.39
C GLY A 140 55.94 -25.35 16.98
N ASP A 141 57.03 -25.96 17.47
CA ASP A 141 58.42 -25.53 17.23
C ASP A 141 58.82 -25.49 15.73
N ASP A 142 58.07 -26.17 14.85
CA ASP A 142 58.31 -26.18 13.39
C ASP A 142 57.70 -24.95 12.66
N LEU A 143 57.07 -24.01 13.39
CA LEU A 143 56.58 -22.73 12.88
C LEU A 143 57.47 -21.57 13.34
N ASP A 144 58.00 -20.79 12.39
CA ASP A 144 58.71 -19.55 12.68
C ASP A 144 57.73 -18.36 12.62
N VAL A 145 57.73 -17.53 13.66
CA VAL A 145 56.69 -16.52 13.92
C VAL A 145 57.35 -15.18 14.22
N ASP A 146 57.26 -14.24 13.28
CA ASP A 146 57.71 -12.87 13.49
C ASP A 146 56.55 -11.99 13.99
N SER A 147 56.50 -11.80 15.31
CA SER A 147 55.55 -10.91 15.99
C SER A 147 55.71 -9.42 15.64
N THR A 148 56.76 -9.03 14.91
CA THR A 148 57.04 -7.64 14.51
C THR A 148 56.43 -7.30 13.16
N THR A 149 56.47 -8.24 12.21
CA THR A 149 55.89 -8.07 10.87
C THR A 149 54.50 -8.67 10.75
N GLY A 150 54.13 -9.61 11.62
CA GLY A 150 52.89 -10.38 11.54
C GLY A 150 52.99 -11.64 10.68
N LEU A 151 54.21 -12.02 10.26
CA LEU A 151 54.46 -13.14 9.38
C LEU A 151 54.61 -14.45 10.16
N ILE A 152 53.88 -15.48 9.74
CA ILE A 152 54.02 -16.87 10.19
C ILE A 152 54.52 -17.69 9.01
N THR A 153 55.58 -18.46 9.21
CA THR A 153 56.14 -19.35 8.18
C THR A 153 56.29 -20.78 8.70
N GLY A 154 56.21 -21.74 7.78
CA GLY A 154 56.50 -23.14 8.05
C GLY A 154 57.09 -23.82 6.83
N THR A 155 57.96 -24.81 7.06
CA THR A 155 58.63 -25.58 5.99
C THR A 155 58.20 -27.05 5.98
N SER A 156 58.05 -27.62 4.79
CA SER A 156 57.90 -29.07 4.61
C SER A 156 58.92 -29.63 3.61
N PHE A 157 59.34 -30.88 3.83
CA PHE A 157 60.35 -31.58 3.04
C PHE A 157 59.71 -32.70 2.23
N ASP A 158 59.62 -32.55 0.91
CA ASP A 158 58.92 -33.51 0.05
C ASP A 158 59.84 -34.22 -0.94
N ALA A 159 59.74 -35.55 -0.94
CA ALA A 159 60.51 -36.46 -1.79
C ALA A 159 59.64 -37.02 -2.95
N LEU A 160 59.20 -36.16 -3.88
CA LEU A 160 58.35 -36.57 -5.00
C LEU A 160 58.73 -35.90 -6.34
N ASN A 161 59.53 -36.61 -7.13
CA ASN A 161 59.95 -36.24 -8.48
C ASN A 161 58.88 -36.53 -9.54
N VAL A 162 57.81 -35.73 -9.62
CA VAL A 162 56.90 -35.77 -10.79
C VAL A 162 56.47 -34.37 -11.24
N SER A 163 57.02 -33.91 -12.37
CA SER A 163 56.54 -32.73 -13.07
C SER A 163 55.22 -33.04 -13.80
N VAL A 164 54.10 -32.74 -13.12
CA VAL A 164 52.78 -32.54 -13.73
C VAL A 164 52.09 -31.40 -13.00
N ALA A 165 51.26 -30.64 -13.72
CA ALA A 165 50.52 -29.53 -13.13
C ALA A 165 49.77 -30.00 -11.86
N SER A 166 50.01 -29.31 -10.76
CA SER A 166 49.41 -29.56 -9.46
C SER A 166 48.90 -28.26 -8.85
N THR A 167 47.88 -28.37 -8.02
CA THR A 167 47.42 -27.30 -7.14
C THR A 167 47.92 -27.60 -5.73
N LEU A 168 48.66 -26.66 -5.17
CA LEU A 168 49.04 -26.63 -3.76
C LEU A 168 48.05 -25.71 -3.04
N SER A 169 47.53 -26.17 -1.90
CA SER A 169 46.69 -25.39 -1.01
C SER A 169 47.20 -25.52 0.42
N ALA A 170 47.32 -24.40 1.12
CA ALA A 170 47.70 -24.34 2.52
C ALA A 170 46.74 -23.44 3.31
N GLU A 171 46.52 -23.79 4.56
CA GLU A 171 45.58 -23.18 5.48
C GLU A 171 46.24 -23.07 6.85
N LEU A 172 46.30 -21.84 7.39
CA LEU A 172 46.72 -21.59 8.76
C LEU A 172 45.48 -21.66 9.66
N VAL A 173 45.52 -22.55 10.63
CA VAL A 173 44.47 -22.72 11.64
C VAL A 173 45.03 -22.35 13.01
N ILE A 174 44.31 -21.51 13.75
CA ILE A 174 44.66 -21.08 15.11
C ILE A 174 43.52 -21.47 16.05
N ASP A 175 43.79 -22.37 17.00
CA ASP A 175 42.82 -22.77 18.04
C ASP A 175 42.78 -21.71 19.15
N LEU A 176 41.72 -20.90 19.16
CA LEU A 176 41.55 -19.84 20.16
C LEU A 176 41.34 -20.39 21.58
N ASN A 177 40.91 -21.64 21.74
CA ASN A 177 40.74 -22.25 23.06
C ASN A 177 42.08 -22.57 23.72
N ALA A 178 43.12 -22.85 22.92
CA ALA A 178 44.47 -23.14 23.41
C ALA A 178 45.22 -21.88 23.88
N LEU A 179 44.82 -20.69 23.41
CA LEU A 179 45.45 -19.40 23.73
C LEU A 179 45.17 -18.90 25.16
N GLY A 180 44.08 -19.34 25.80
CA GLY A 180 43.94 -19.30 27.26
C GLY A 180 43.49 -18.00 27.94
N GLU A 181 43.08 -16.95 27.20
CA GLU A 181 42.40 -15.76 27.75
C GLU A 181 41.06 -15.48 27.05
N ASP A 182 40.20 -14.65 27.67
CA ASP A 182 38.82 -14.32 27.24
C ASP A 182 38.78 -13.48 25.93
N LEU A 183 39.16 -14.09 24.82
CA LEU A 183 38.98 -13.56 23.46
C LEU A 183 37.60 -13.98 22.91
N PRO A 184 36.94 -13.14 22.10
CA PRO A 184 35.62 -13.44 21.56
C PRO A 184 35.66 -14.59 20.55
N MET A 185 35.23 -15.78 20.99
CA MET A 185 35.24 -17.01 20.19
C MET A 185 34.17 -17.02 19.08
N SER A 186 34.52 -17.64 17.95
CA SER A 186 33.56 -18.13 16.95
C SER A 186 32.87 -19.41 17.45
N ASP A 187 31.72 -19.78 16.87
CA ASP A 187 31.00 -21.03 17.23
C ASP A 187 31.81 -22.33 16.98
N SER A 188 32.95 -22.25 16.28
CA SER A 188 33.89 -23.36 16.06
C SER A 188 35.14 -23.31 16.93
N GLY A 189 35.46 -22.18 17.57
CA GLY A 189 36.66 -22.02 18.40
C GLY A 189 37.99 -21.87 17.65
N GLU A 190 37.98 -21.91 16.32
CA GLU A 190 39.15 -21.78 15.44
C GLU A 190 39.04 -20.52 14.56
N LEU A 191 40.19 -19.93 14.21
CA LEU A 191 40.34 -18.98 13.09
C LEU A 191 41.10 -19.65 11.94
N GLU A 192 40.55 -19.56 10.73
CA GLU A 192 41.12 -20.08 9.48
C GLU A 192 41.61 -18.91 8.61
N PHE A 193 42.89 -18.92 8.23
CA PHE A 193 43.49 -17.98 7.28
C PHE A 193 44.04 -18.73 6.06
N PHE A 194 43.72 -18.25 4.86
CA PHE A 194 44.21 -18.81 3.60
C PHE A 194 45.30 -17.91 3.01
N GLY A 195 46.50 -18.46 2.80
CA GLY A 195 47.71 -17.72 2.43
C GLY A 195 48.37 -18.25 1.16
N ALA A 196 49.38 -17.53 0.67
CA ALA A 196 50.10 -17.91 -0.54
C ALA A 196 51.24 -18.88 -0.21
N ALA A 197 51.22 -20.06 -0.82
CA ALA A 197 52.33 -21.02 -0.77
C ALA A 197 53.36 -20.70 -1.86
N THR A 198 54.65 -20.69 -1.50
CA THR A 198 55.76 -20.40 -2.41
C THR A 198 56.77 -21.54 -2.40
N SER A 199 57.01 -22.16 -3.55
CA SER A 199 58.05 -23.17 -3.71
C SER A 199 59.41 -22.50 -3.92
N ALA A 200 60.31 -22.57 -2.94
CA ALA A 200 61.73 -22.28 -3.15
C ALA A 200 62.47 -23.60 -3.37
N PRO A 201 63.02 -23.89 -4.56
CA PRO A 201 63.91 -25.03 -4.70
C PRO A 201 65.16 -24.77 -3.84
N LEU A 202 65.47 -25.67 -2.89
CA LEU A 202 66.79 -25.69 -2.29
C LEU A 202 67.81 -26.10 -3.34
N LEU A 203 68.34 -25.10 -4.04
CA LEU A 203 69.60 -25.19 -4.74
C LEU A 203 70.64 -24.30 -4.05
N ASP A 204 70.77 -24.49 -2.74
CA ASP A 204 71.89 -23.97 -1.96
C ASP A 204 73.16 -24.78 -2.25
N VAL A 205 73.53 -24.83 -3.54
CA VAL A 205 74.87 -25.22 -3.95
C VAL A 205 75.75 -24.00 -3.70
N PHE A 206 76.52 -24.05 -2.62
CA PHE A 206 77.66 -23.16 -2.42
C PHE A 206 78.69 -23.39 -3.52
N VAL A 207 78.46 -22.79 -4.68
CA VAL A 207 79.46 -22.66 -5.74
C VAL A 207 80.37 -21.50 -5.36
N LEU A 208 81.32 -21.77 -4.46
CA LEU A 208 82.56 -21.02 -4.42
C LEU A 208 83.41 -21.39 -5.64
N THR A 209 82.99 -20.95 -6.83
CA THR A 209 83.88 -20.86 -7.99
C THR A 209 84.41 -19.44 -8.08
N ASP A 210 85.72 -19.34 -7.90
CA ASP A 210 86.52 -18.46 -8.75
C ASP A 210 86.12 -18.77 -10.21
N GLU A 211 85.51 -17.80 -10.90
CA GLU A 211 85.08 -17.82 -12.31
C GLU A 211 84.03 -18.90 -12.77
N GLY A 212 82.73 -18.55 -12.72
CA GLY A 212 81.79 -18.76 -13.86
C GLY A 212 80.75 -19.91 -13.85
N ALA A 213 79.45 -19.54 -14.03
CA ALA A 213 78.35 -20.20 -14.79
C ALA A 213 77.01 -19.50 -14.44
N GLU A 214 76.38 -18.69 -15.30
CA GLU A 214 75.55 -19.03 -16.49
C GLU A 214 74.23 -19.78 -16.15
N ALA A 215 73.10 -19.06 -16.23
CA ALA A 215 71.75 -19.63 -16.17
C ALA A 215 71.27 -20.11 -17.57
N SER A 216 70.26 -20.98 -17.59
CA SER A 216 69.89 -21.82 -18.74
C SER A 216 69.73 -21.11 -20.08
N LEU A 217 70.74 -21.35 -20.91
CA LEU A 217 70.92 -21.04 -22.32
C LEU A 217 69.65 -20.80 -23.18
N TYR A 218 69.46 -19.54 -23.59
CA TYR A 218 69.57 -19.25 -25.02
C TYR A 218 71.01 -19.58 -25.47
N ASN A 219 71.28 -19.83 -26.75
CA ASN A 219 72.63 -20.16 -27.21
C ASN A 219 73.60 -18.94 -27.12
N LEU A 220 73.99 -18.58 -25.90
CA LEU A 220 74.72 -17.37 -25.49
C LEU A 220 76.22 -17.62 -25.28
N GLU A 221 76.73 -18.79 -25.72
CA GLU A 221 78.17 -19.03 -25.86
C GLU A 221 78.86 -18.09 -26.88
N ASN A 222 78.14 -17.14 -27.49
CA ASN A 222 78.68 -16.10 -28.40
C ASN A 222 78.02 -14.70 -28.30
N LEU A 223 77.52 -14.24 -27.14
CA LEU A 223 77.19 -12.82 -26.96
C LEU A 223 78.18 -12.10 -26.03
N ASP A 224 78.83 -11.07 -26.57
CA ASP A 224 79.79 -10.19 -25.88
C ASP A 224 79.10 -9.13 -24.99
N LEU A 225 77.76 -9.05 -25.03
CA LEU A 225 76.95 -7.93 -24.53
C LEU A 225 75.60 -8.41 -23.96
N SER A 226 75.07 -7.70 -22.97
CA SER A 226 73.67 -7.79 -22.51
C SER A 226 73.14 -6.40 -22.17
N VAL A 227 71.88 -6.12 -22.51
CA VAL A 227 71.19 -4.83 -22.25
C VAL A 227 70.06 -5.03 -21.22
N GLY A 228 69.81 -4.00 -20.39
CA GLY A 228 68.66 -3.94 -19.48
C GLY A 228 67.34 -3.63 -20.21
N THR A 229 66.25 -3.52 -19.46
CA THR A 229 65.01 -2.90 -19.95
C THR A 229 65.22 -1.40 -20.13
N VAL A 230 64.61 -0.82 -21.17
CA VAL A 230 64.62 0.62 -21.44
C VAL A 230 63.16 1.07 -21.53
N THR A 231 62.82 2.16 -20.86
CA THR A 231 61.50 2.80 -20.87
C THR A 231 61.51 4.11 -21.63
N ASP A 232 60.34 4.62 -22.00
CA ASP A 232 60.19 5.90 -22.70
C ASP A 232 60.60 7.11 -21.83
N GLN A 233 60.76 6.93 -20.52
CA GLN A 233 61.30 7.94 -19.58
C GLN A 233 62.82 7.82 -19.35
N ASP A 234 63.46 6.75 -19.82
CA ASP A 234 64.89 6.55 -19.62
C ASP A 234 65.75 7.45 -20.52
N THR A 235 66.84 7.97 -19.95
CA THR A 235 67.87 8.75 -20.63
C THR A 235 69.23 8.06 -20.64
N VAL A 236 69.28 6.80 -20.20
CA VAL A 236 70.47 5.96 -20.14
C VAL A 236 70.10 4.54 -20.57
N VAL A 237 70.93 3.91 -21.40
CA VAL A 237 70.86 2.47 -21.66
C VAL A 237 71.94 1.75 -20.85
N GLU A 238 71.50 0.94 -19.89
CA GLU A 238 72.38 0.15 -19.03
C GLU A 238 72.57 -1.29 -19.54
N GLY A 239 73.66 -1.92 -19.12
CA GLY A 239 73.90 -3.33 -19.40
C GLY A 239 75.25 -3.84 -18.88
N ILE A 240 75.61 -5.05 -19.30
CA ILE A 240 76.89 -5.68 -18.97
C ILE A 240 77.59 -6.06 -20.26
N LYS A 241 78.84 -5.62 -20.40
CA LYS A 241 79.75 -6.01 -21.48
C LYS A 241 80.71 -7.08 -20.93
N LYS A 242 80.80 -8.24 -21.60
CA LYS A 242 81.73 -9.32 -21.23
C LYS A 242 83.18 -8.95 -21.63
N ARG A 243 84.16 -9.53 -20.94
CA ARG A 243 85.59 -9.35 -21.20
C ARG A 243 85.91 -9.74 -22.65
N GLY A 244 86.55 -8.86 -23.40
CA GLY A 244 86.66 -9.03 -24.86
C GLY A 244 87.17 -7.77 -25.56
N SER A 245 87.33 -7.85 -26.89
CA SER A 245 88.03 -6.83 -27.69
C SER A 245 87.28 -5.49 -27.86
N ALA A 246 86.02 -5.40 -27.42
CA ALA A 246 85.27 -4.16 -27.41
C ALA A 246 85.81 -3.17 -26.37
N THR A 247 85.86 -1.90 -26.76
CA THR A 247 86.28 -0.74 -25.95
C THR A 247 85.25 0.38 -25.92
N GLU A 248 84.19 0.27 -26.73
CA GLU A 248 83.11 1.25 -26.83
C GLU A 248 81.79 0.50 -27.04
N ILE A 249 80.71 0.95 -26.40
CA ILE A 249 79.33 0.57 -26.70
C ILE A 249 78.66 1.75 -27.39
N ARG A 250 77.81 1.48 -28.38
CA ARG A 250 77.00 2.47 -29.07
C ARG A 250 75.56 2.02 -29.15
N VAL A 251 74.65 2.98 -29.02
CA VAL A 251 73.21 2.79 -29.15
C VAL A 251 72.75 3.54 -30.40
N PHE A 252 71.91 2.89 -31.20
CA PHE A 252 71.35 3.44 -32.44
C PHE A 252 69.82 3.39 -32.42
N ASP A 253 69.20 4.42 -32.97
CA ASP A 253 67.82 4.38 -33.48
C ASP A 253 67.89 4.25 -35.01
N GLY A 254 67.47 3.08 -35.53
CA GLY A 254 67.68 2.72 -36.93
C GLY A 254 69.16 2.77 -37.37
N GLU A 255 69.51 3.73 -38.22
CA GLU A 255 70.89 3.99 -38.66
C GLU A 255 71.58 5.15 -37.92
N GLU A 256 70.86 5.91 -37.08
CA GLU A 256 71.39 7.08 -36.36
C GLU A 256 71.98 6.67 -35.00
N GLU A 257 73.23 7.07 -34.74
CA GLU A 257 73.90 6.83 -33.45
C GLU A 257 73.44 7.88 -32.42
N ILE A 258 72.65 7.46 -31.44
CA ILE A 258 72.05 8.35 -30.44
C ILE A 258 72.85 8.44 -29.13
N GLY A 259 73.75 7.49 -28.87
CA GLY A 259 74.59 7.48 -27.67
C GLY A 259 75.81 6.57 -27.78
N ARG A 260 76.84 6.86 -26.98
CA ARG A 260 78.05 6.03 -26.85
C ARG A 260 78.69 6.09 -25.47
N ALA A 261 79.32 5.00 -25.04
CA ALA A 261 80.13 4.95 -23.83
C ALA A 261 81.41 4.13 -24.03
N SER A 262 82.49 4.49 -23.32
CA SER A 262 83.71 3.68 -23.29
C SER A 262 83.62 2.58 -22.24
N VAL A 263 84.06 1.37 -22.58
CA VAL A 263 84.04 0.20 -21.69
C VAL A 263 85.43 -0.44 -21.54
N ASP A 264 85.67 -1.11 -20.42
CA ASP A 264 86.93 -1.81 -20.22
C ASP A 264 86.99 -3.07 -21.10
N ARG A 265 88.13 -3.28 -21.78
CA ARG A 265 88.37 -4.50 -22.56
C ARG A 265 88.66 -5.70 -21.66
N ASP A 266 89.31 -5.45 -20.51
CA ASP A 266 90.02 -6.47 -19.73
C ASP A 266 89.19 -7.08 -18.59
N ALA A 267 87.97 -6.58 -18.36
CA ALA A 267 87.01 -7.10 -17.38
C ALA A 267 85.62 -7.31 -17.99
N ASN A 268 84.76 -8.07 -17.29
CA ASN A 268 83.32 -7.91 -17.42
C ASN A 268 82.96 -6.59 -16.72
N SER A 269 82.37 -5.64 -17.42
CA SER A 269 82.07 -4.31 -16.88
C SER A 269 80.60 -3.95 -17.12
N PRO A 270 79.89 -3.38 -16.13
CA PRO A 270 78.66 -2.66 -16.43
C PRO A 270 78.97 -1.50 -17.37
N TYR A 271 77.99 -1.08 -18.15
CA TYR A 271 78.06 0.12 -18.96
C TYR A 271 76.76 0.92 -18.81
N GLU A 272 76.89 2.23 -18.92
CA GLU A 272 75.82 3.21 -18.94
C GLU A 272 76.06 4.05 -20.21
N VAL A 273 75.09 4.12 -21.11
CA VAL A 273 75.17 4.97 -22.32
C VAL A 273 74.09 6.05 -22.23
N ASP A 274 74.51 7.30 -22.01
CA ASP A 274 73.62 8.46 -22.13
C ASP A 274 72.99 8.49 -23.53
N ILE A 275 71.65 8.58 -23.59
CA ILE A 275 70.85 8.73 -24.81
C ILE A 275 69.82 9.86 -24.62
N PRO A 276 69.37 10.52 -25.71
CA PRO A 276 68.14 11.29 -25.65
C PRO A 276 66.97 10.34 -25.34
N GLN A 277 65.98 10.84 -24.60
CA GLN A 277 64.71 10.15 -24.33
C GLN A 277 64.07 9.65 -25.64
N GLN A 278 63.50 8.45 -25.63
CA GLN A 278 62.98 7.76 -26.81
C GLN A 278 61.47 7.57 -26.72
N GLN A 279 60.79 7.51 -27.86
CA GLN A 279 59.36 7.19 -27.90
C GLN A 279 59.14 5.70 -27.56
N ALA A 280 58.03 5.39 -26.89
CA ALA A 280 57.60 4.02 -26.67
C ALA A 280 57.49 3.25 -28.00
N GLY A 281 57.86 1.97 -27.99
CA GLY A 281 57.89 1.12 -29.17
C GLY A 281 59.11 1.30 -30.09
N THR A 282 59.95 2.33 -29.90
CA THR A 282 61.23 2.46 -30.62
C THR A 282 62.12 1.23 -30.33
N VAL A 283 62.73 0.67 -31.38
CA VAL A 283 63.65 -0.48 -31.26
C VAL A 283 65.08 0.03 -31.33
N LEU A 284 65.75 0.08 -30.19
CA LEU A 284 67.13 0.52 -30.08
C LEU A 284 68.09 -0.63 -30.36
N THR A 285 69.07 -0.39 -31.21
CA THR A 285 70.14 -1.34 -31.52
C THR A 285 71.38 -1.00 -30.68
N VAL A 286 71.82 -1.90 -29.82
CA VAL A 286 73.03 -1.76 -29.00
C VAL A 286 74.14 -2.65 -29.55
N GLN A 287 75.27 -2.05 -29.93
CA GLN A 287 76.40 -2.75 -30.54
C GLN A 287 77.72 -2.36 -29.86
N ALA A 288 78.52 -3.38 -29.54
CA ALA A 288 79.88 -3.20 -29.03
C ALA A 288 80.88 -3.01 -30.20
N TYR A 289 81.89 -2.16 -30.00
CA TYR A 289 82.92 -1.82 -30.99
C TYR A 289 84.33 -1.94 -30.42
N SER A 290 85.24 -2.45 -31.25
CA SER A 290 86.67 -2.56 -30.96
C SER A 290 87.41 -1.22 -31.08
N SER A 291 88.65 -1.17 -30.58
CA SER A 291 89.48 0.04 -30.70
C SER A 291 89.90 0.42 -32.12
N SER A 292 89.65 -0.44 -33.12
CA SER A 292 89.80 -0.11 -34.55
C SER A 292 88.52 0.42 -35.20
N GLY A 293 87.38 0.41 -34.47
CA GLY A 293 86.07 0.83 -34.96
C GLY A 293 85.27 -0.28 -35.66
N ASP A 294 85.77 -1.53 -35.65
CA ASP A 294 85.04 -2.69 -36.15
C ASP A 294 84.05 -3.20 -35.08
N PRO A 295 82.82 -3.60 -35.43
CA PRO A 295 81.84 -4.17 -34.49
C PRO A 295 82.33 -5.50 -33.91
N VAL A 296 81.92 -5.78 -32.68
CA VAL A 296 82.31 -6.95 -31.87
C VAL A 296 81.04 -7.59 -31.32
N GLY A 297 80.83 -8.88 -31.60
CA GLY A 297 79.58 -9.58 -31.28
C GLY A 297 78.42 -9.20 -32.20
N GLU A 298 77.30 -9.91 -32.06
CA GLU A 298 76.03 -9.52 -32.67
C GLU A 298 75.44 -8.30 -31.93
N ALA A 299 74.67 -7.47 -32.64
CA ALA A 299 73.93 -6.37 -32.03
C ALA A 299 72.72 -6.90 -31.25
N LEU A 300 72.35 -6.20 -30.18
CA LEU A 300 71.13 -6.46 -29.42
C LEU A 300 70.06 -5.43 -29.76
N GLU A 301 68.83 -5.89 -29.99
CA GLU A 301 67.65 -5.04 -30.10
C GLU A 301 66.94 -4.99 -28.74
N VAL A 302 66.60 -3.79 -28.27
CA VAL A 302 65.73 -3.57 -27.10
C VAL A 302 64.59 -2.63 -27.50
N THR A 303 63.36 -3.03 -27.23
CA THR A 303 62.18 -2.18 -27.45
C THR A 303 61.95 -1.30 -26.22
N VAL A 304 61.84 0.00 -26.46
CA VAL A 304 61.47 0.98 -25.45
C VAL A 304 60.05 0.70 -24.97
N SER A 305 59.90 0.42 -23.68
CA SER A 305 58.60 0.12 -23.05
C SER A 305 57.92 1.39 -22.58
N ASP A 306 56.61 1.49 -22.73
CA ASP A 306 55.84 2.63 -22.23
C ASP A 306 55.66 2.55 -20.71
N VAL A 307 55.88 3.67 -20.01
CA VAL A 307 55.55 3.87 -18.59
C VAL A 307 54.85 5.20 -18.33
N THR A 308 54.40 5.91 -19.37
CA THR A 308 53.79 7.24 -19.27
C THR A 308 52.28 7.17 -19.48
N ALA A 309 51.51 7.36 -18.39
CA ALA A 309 50.04 7.41 -18.49
C ALA A 309 49.54 8.68 -19.22
N PRO A 310 48.35 8.64 -19.84
CA PRO A 310 47.76 9.80 -20.51
C PRO A 310 47.50 10.99 -19.59
N GLU A 311 47.39 12.19 -20.18
CA GLU A 311 46.89 13.37 -19.45
C GLU A 311 45.42 13.20 -19.03
N ILE A 312 45.02 13.91 -17.96
CA ILE A 312 43.64 13.90 -17.44
C ILE A 312 42.69 14.46 -18.51
N PRO A 313 41.57 13.78 -18.83
CA PRO A 313 40.62 14.27 -19.83
C PRO A 313 39.91 15.54 -19.36
N VAL A 314 39.53 16.39 -20.31
CA VAL A 314 38.61 17.52 -20.08
C VAL A 314 37.22 17.08 -20.50
N VAL A 315 36.25 17.15 -19.59
CA VAL A 315 34.87 16.73 -19.81
C VAL A 315 33.96 17.96 -19.86
N ASP A 316 32.96 17.95 -20.74
CA ASP A 316 31.92 18.98 -20.82
C ASP A 316 30.90 18.83 -19.67
N GLY A 317 29.98 19.80 -19.51
CA GLY A 317 28.87 19.66 -18.56
C GLY A 317 27.91 18.55 -18.99
N VAL A 318 27.37 17.81 -18.03
CA VAL A 318 26.42 16.70 -18.25
C VAL A 318 25.18 16.97 -17.41
N THR A 319 24.01 16.92 -18.04
CA THR A 319 22.70 17.08 -17.40
C THR A 319 22.04 15.72 -17.16
N ASP A 320 21.01 15.67 -16.32
CA ASP A 320 20.27 14.44 -16.02
C ASP A 320 19.53 13.84 -17.24
N GLN A 321 19.31 14.67 -18.26
CA GLN A 321 18.72 14.30 -19.55
C GLN A 321 19.74 13.81 -20.60
N ASP A 322 21.04 13.98 -20.36
CA ASP A 322 22.07 13.56 -21.32
C ASP A 322 22.27 12.04 -21.32
N THR A 323 22.55 11.49 -22.50
CA THR A 323 22.79 10.05 -22.73
C THR A 323 24.18 9.77 -23.29
N SER A 324 25.06 10.76 -23.20
CA SER A 324 26.46 10.66 -23.57
C SER A 324 27.30 11.65 -22.77
N VAL A 325 28.58 11.33 -22.57
CA VAL A 325 29.57 12.24 -22.00
C VAL A 325 30.53 12.66 -23.09
N THR A 326 30.66 13.96 -23.33
CA THR A 326 31.59 14.52 -24.32
C THR A 326 32.79 15.20 -23.67
N GLY A 327 33.87 15.35 -24.44
CA GLY A 327 35.06 16.05 -23.97
C GLY A 327 36.25 15.91 -24.91
N THR A 328 37.44 16.16 -24.37
CA THR A 328 38.72 16.07 -25.08
C THR A 328 39.78 15.34 -24.26
N GLY A 329 40.71 14.67 -24.95
CA GLY A 329 41.74 13.84 -24.33
C GLY A 329 42.88 13.49 -25.29
N GLU A 330 43.71 12.53 -24.92
CA GLU A 330 44.80 12.06 -25.77
C GLU A 330 44.28 11.13 -26.88
N ALA A 331 44.50 11.51 -28.14
CA ALA A 331 43.98 10.84 -29.32
C ALA A 331 44.38 9.35 -29.40
N GLY A 332 43.40 8.46 -29.55
CA GLY A 332 43.59 7.01 -29.62
C GLY A 332 43.44 6.27 -28.29
N THR A 333 43.40 6.97 -27.16
CA THR A 333 43.15 6.34 -25.84
C THR A 333 41.69 5.89 -25.66
N GLU A 334 41.48 4.85 -24.85
CA GLU A 334 40.17 4.38 -24.41
C GLU A 334 39.63 5.28 -23.28
N VAL A 335 38.42 5.81 -23.44
CA VAL A 335 37.74 6.65 -22.44
C VAL A 335 36.81 5.76 -21.63
N THR A 336 36.92 5.78 -20.31
CA THR A 336 36.01 5.06 -19.41
C THR A 336 35.24 6.04 -18.54
N VAL A 337 33.91 5.90 -18.49
CA VAL A 337 33.01 6.68 -17.62
C VAL A 337 32.46 5.75 -16.53
N THR A 338 32.53 6.19 -15.26
CA THR A 338 32.15 5.41 -14.09
C THR A 338 31.24 6.16 -13.12
N LYS A 339 30.53 5.41 -12.28
CA LYS A 339 29.77 5.85 -11.10
C LYS A 339 30.02 4.85 -9.97
N ASP A 340 30.50 5.29 -8.81
CA ASP A 340 30.82 4.41 -7.67
C ASP A 340 31.69 3.18 -8.06
N ASP A 341 32.72 3.39 -8.89
CA ASP A 341 33.59 2.37 -9.51
C ASP A 341 32.88 1.41 -10.52
N GLU A 342 31.56 1.53 -10.77
CA GLU A 342 30.86 0.81 -11.84
C GLU A 342 31.03 1.52 -13.19
N VAL A 343 31.40 0.78 -14.24
CA VAL A 343 31.55 1.33 -15.60
C VAL A 343 30.19 1.51 -16.26
N LEU A 344 29.84 2.77 -16.58
CA LEU A 344 28.62 3.12 -17.31
C LEU A 344 28.79 3.05 -18.82
N GLY A 345 29.98 3.41 -19.32
CA GLY A 345 30.27 3.49 -20.76
C GLY A 345 31.77 3.48 -21.05
N ILE A 346 32.12 3.01 -22.25
CA ILE A 346 33.49 2.99 -22.77
C ILE A 346 33.45 3.52 -24.21
N GLY A 347 34.37 4.43 -24.53
CA GLY A 347 34.58 4.95 -25.89
C GLY A 347 36.06 5.15 -26.19
N THR A 348 36.38 5.94 -27.21
CA THR A 348 37.76 6.24 -27.61
C THR A 348 37.91 7.69 -28.02
N VAL A 349 39.04 8.31 -27.70
CA VAL A 349 39.36 9.65 -28.19
C VAL A 349 39.72 9.58 -29.68
N ASP A 350 39.09 10.44 -30.49
CA ASP A 350 39.30 10.52 -31.92
C ASP A 350 40.64 11.16 -32.30
N GLY A 351 40.97 11.14 -33.60
CA GLY A 351 42.23 11.69 -34.13
C GLY A 351 42.34 13.21 -34.11
N ASP A 352 41.25 13.93 -33.78
CA ASP A 352 41.21 15.38 -33.58
C ASP A 352 41.21 15.74 -32.06
N GLY A 353 41.23 14.73 -31.18
CA GLY A 353 41.35 14.87 -29.72
C GLY A 353 40.02 14.91 -28.95
N ASN A 354 38.88 14.61 -29.59
CA ASN A 354 37.55 14.66 -28.98
C ASN A 354 37.03 13.27 -28.63
N PHE A 355 36.13 13.16 -27.65
CA PHE A 355 35.39 11.92 -27.39
C PHE A 355 33.90 12.18 -27.16
N GLU A 356 33.12 11.12 -27.38
CA GLU A 356 31.70 11.00 -27.04
C GLU A 356 31.52 9.55 -26.55
N VAL A 357 31.02 9.37 -25.32
CA VAL A 357 30.81 8.06 -24.70
C VAL A 357 29.33 7.92 -24.35
N ASP A 358 28.62 7.02 -25.04
CA ASP A 358 27.22 6.68 -24.72
C ASP A 358 27.12 6.14 -23.28
N ILE A 359 26.21 6.71 -22.47
CA ILE A 359 25.88 6.23 -21.11
C ILE A 359 24.36 6.23 -20.90
N PRO A 360 23.81 5.42 -19.97
CA PRO A 360 22.46 5.63 -19.50
C PRO A 360 22.35 6.99 -18.81
N ALA A 361 21.25 7.72 -19.06
CA ALA A 361 20.91 8.94 -18.32
C ALA A 361 20.97 8.70 -16.81
N GLN A 362 21.44 9.70 -16.06
CA GLN A 362 21.72 9.63 -14.63
C GLN A 362 20.91 10.69 -13.89
N PRO A 363 20.44 10.43 -12.65
CA PRO A 363 19.80 11.47 -11.84
C PRO A 363 20.75 12.64 -11.56
N GLY A 364 20.18 13.83 -11.38
CA GLY A 364 20.88 15.01 -10.86
C GLY A 364 21.69 14.72 -9.61
N GLY A 365 22.79 15.44 -9.42
CA GLY A 365 23.73 15.24 -8.31
C GLY A 365 24.56 13.94 -8.38
N THR A 366 24.41 13.11 -9.41
CA THR A 366 25.27 11.93 -9.61
C THR A 366 26.71 12.36 -9.89
N GLU A 367 27.68 11.91 -9.09
CA GLU A 367 29.10 12.05 -9.42
C GLU A 367 29.53 11.00 -10.47
N LEU A 368 30.12 11.47 -11.56
CA LEU A 368 30.68 10.65 -12.65
C LEU A 368 32.20 10.81 -12.73
N GLY A 369 32.92 9.68 -12.68
CA GLY A 369 34.37 9.62 -12.88
C GLY A 369 34.72 9.32 -14.33
N VAL A 370 35.60 10.12 -14.95
CA VAL A 370 36.06 9.90 -16.33
C VAL A 370 37.58 9.84 -16.38
N PHE A 371 38.13 8.80 -16.99
CA PHE A 371 39.58 8.61 -17.16
C PHE A 371 39.93 8.00 -18.53
N LEU A 372 41.19 8.13 -18.91
CA LEU A 372 41.75 7.59 -20.16
C LEU A 372 42.65 6.39 -19.88
N THR A 373 42.71 5.43 -20.81
CA THR A 373 43.64 4.30 -20.82
C THR A 373 44.34 4.20 -22.17
N ASP A 374 45.67 4.06 -22.20
CA ASP A 374 46.45 3.90 -23.43
C ASP A 374 46.58 2.43 -23.91
N ASP A 375 47.24 2.25 -25.07
CA ASP A 375 47.57 0.93 -25.64
C ASP A 375 48.53 0.10 -24.77
N ALA A 376 49.24 0.71 -23.80
CA ALA A 376 50.10 0.03 -22.83
C ALA A 376 49.33 -0.43 -21.57
N GLY A 377 48.10 0.07 -21.38
CA GLY A 377 47.23 -0.23 -20.24
C GLY A 377 47.47 0.68 -19.03
N LEU A 378 48.07 1.86 -19.22
CA LEU A 378 48.25 2.86 -18.16
C LEU A 378 47.06 3.82 -18.14
N THR A 379 46.61 4.20 -16.95
CA THR A 379 45.41 5.03 -16.74
C THR A 379 45.78 6.44 -16.26
N SER A 380 45.11 7.46 -16.80
CA SER A 380 45.19 8.83 -16.27
C SER A 380 44.58 8.93 -14.86
N GLU A 381 44.80 10.04 -14.14
CA GLU A 381 43.91 10.38 -13.02
C GLU A 381 42.48 10.64 -13.56
N ALA A 382 41.46 10.32 -12.76
CA ALA A 382 40.07 10.56 -13.14
C ALA A 382 39.64 11.99 -12.82
N VAL A 383 38.89 12.61 -13.72
CA VAL A 383 38.10 13.81 -13.41
C VAL A 383 36.72 13.39 -12.89
N VAL A 384 36.24 14.06 -11.84
CA VAL A 384 34.89 13.85 -11.30
C VAL A 384 34.04 15.06 -11.64
N ILE A 385 32.89 14.82 -12.27
CA ILE A 385 31.85 15.83 -12.55
C ILE A 385 30.57 15.46 -11.81
N SER A 386 29.77 16.45 -11.42
CA SER A 386 28.39 16.21 -11.00
C SER A 386 27.48 16.37 -12.20
N VAL A 387 26.49 15.48 -12.31
CA VAL A 387 25.35 15.67 -13.22
C VAL A 387 24.51 16.84 -12.69
N GLU A 388 24.19 17.79 -13.57
CA GLU A 388 23.32 18.95 -13.30
C GLU A 388 21.85 18.52 -13.45
N ASP A 389 21.01 18.79 -12.46
CA ASP A 389 19.57 18.53 -12.59
C ASP A 389 18.90 19.67 -13.35
N ILE A 390 18.20 19.36 -14.43
CA ILE A 390 17.42 20.31 -15.21
C ILE A 390 15.94 19.89 -15.32
N THR A 391 15.50 18.91 -14.52
CA THR A 391 14.15 18.34 -14.56
C THR A 391 13.27 19.00 -13.52
N ALA A 392 12.37 19.87 -13.98
CA ALA A 392 11.34 20.45 -13.12
C ALA A 392 10.37 19.41 -12.53
N PRO A 393 9.84 19.65 -11.32
CA PRO A 393 8.74 18.87 -10.73
C PRO A 393 7.51 18.79 -11.64
N GLU A 394 6.69 17.74 -11.44
CA GLU A 394 5.34 17.73 -12.01
C GLU A 394 4.49 18.87 -11.41
N ALA A 395 3.59 19.43 -12.22
CA ALA A 395 2.71 20.53 -11.78
C ALA A 395 1.87 20.11 -10.54
N PRO A 396 1.69 21.00 -9.55
CA PRO A 396 0.99 20.66 -8.31
C PRO A 396 -0.48 20.36 -8.58
N VAL A 397 -1.07 19.45 -7.80
CA VAL A 397 -2.53 19.29 -7.75
C VAL A 397 -3.04 20.15 -6.63
N VAL A 398 -3.80 21.20 -6.95
CA VAL A 398 -4.39 22.13 -5.98
C VAL A 398 -5.84 21.72 -5.70
N ASP A 399 -6.25 21.73 -4.43
CA ASP A 399 -7.64 21.50 -4.03
C ASP A 399 -8.53 22.71 -4.37
N ASP A 400 -9.86 22.53 -4.33
CA ASP A 400 -10.82 23.62 -4.54
C ASP A 400 -10.62 24.72 -3.48
N PHE A 401 -10.72 26.00 -3.87
CA PHE A 401 -10.48 27.19 -3.02
C PHE A 401 -11.53 28.28 -3.29
N ASP A 402 -12.09 28.88 -2.24
CA ASP A 402 -13.15 29.89 -2.33
C ASP A 402 -12.85 31.23 -1.61
N ASP A 403 -13.82 32.15 -1.60
CA ASP A 403 -13.68 33.50 -1.04
C ASP A 403 -13.87 33.58 0.50
N ASP A 404 -13.98 32.46 1.20
CA ASP A 404 -13.85 32.34 2.66
C ASP A 404 -12.50 31.70 3.08
N ASP A 405 -11.78 31.05 2.17
CA ASP A 405 -10.54 30.31 2.45
C ASP A 405 -9.32 31.20 2.80
N THR A 406 -8.43 30.63 3.61
CA THR A 406 -7.18 31.30 4.08
C THR A 406 -5.91 30.46 3.91
N GLU A 407 -6.01 29.29 3.27
CA GLU A 407 -4.86 28.43 2.96
C GLU A 407 -5.06 27.75 1.61
N VAL A 408 -4.06 27.82 0.72
CA VAL A 408 -4.05 27.04 -0.52
C VAL A 408 -3.45 25.68 -0.20
N THR A 409 -4.20 24.62 -0.48
CA THR A 409 -3.84 23.23 -0.14
C THR A 409 -3.79 22.35 -1.38
N GLY A 410 -3.07 21.23 -1.29
CA GLY A 410 -2.90 20.32 -2.41
C GLY A 410 -1.79 19.30 -2.23
N THR A 411 -1.36 18.69 -3.34
CA THR A 411 -0.27 17.71 -3.40
C THR A 411 0.77 18.04 -4.47
N GLY A 412 2.00 17.60 -4.26
CA GLY A 412 3.16 17.88 -5.12
C GLY A 412 4.34 16.93 -4.87
N GLU A 413 5.51 17.27 -5.39
CA GLU A 413 6.75 16.53 -5.15
C GLU A 413 7.32 16.81 -3.74
N PRO A 414 7.52 15.80 -2.87
CA PRO A 414 8.01 15.99 -1.51
C PRO A 414 9.33 16.77 -1.44
N GLY A 415 9.35 17.84 -0.64
CA GLY A 415 10.51 18.70 -0.44
C GLY A 415 10.61 19.91 -1.36
N ALA A 416 9.83 19.98 -2.45
CA ALA A 416 9.78 21.16 -3.31
C ALA A 416 9.20 22.40 -2.58
N GLU A 417 9.71 23.60 -2.89
CA GLU A 417 9.11 24.86 -2.45
C GLU A 417 7.83 25.11 -3.27
N VAL A 418 6.73 25.34 -2.57
CA VAL A 418 5.44 25.70 -3.18
C VAL A 418 5.38 27.21 -3.31
N ILE A 419 5.14 27.71 -4.52
CA ILE A 419 5.06 29.15 -4.81
C ILE A 419 3.62 29.47 -5.19
N VAL A 420 2.92 30.23 -4.34
CA VAL A 420 1.53 30.68 -4.55
C VAL A 420 1.54 32.17 -4.85
N THR A 421 1.11 32.57 -6.04
CA THR A 421 1.05 33.99 -6.45
C THR A 421 -0.39 34.46 -6.62
N THR A 422 -0.73 35.53 -5.91
CA THR A 422 -2.00 36.27 -6.05
C THR A 422 -1.76 37.57 -6.83
N PRO A 423 -2.79 38.36 -7.18
CA PRO A 423 -2.58 39.65 -7.84
C PRO A 423 -1.81 40.70 -7.01
N ASP A 424 -1.72 40.51 -5.68
CA ASP A 424 -1.14 41.48 -4.75
C ASP A 424 0.22 41.06 -4.16
N ASP A 425 0.48 39.76 -3.95
CA ASP A 425 1.74 39.25 -3.34
C ASP A 425 2.03 37.78 -3.71
N THR A 426 3.22 37.30 -3.34
CA THR A 426 3.63 35.89 -3.48
C THR A 426 3.91 35.28 -2.10
N TYR A 427 3.41 34.07 -1.87
CA TYR A 427 3.53 33.29 -0.64
C TYR A 427 4.26 31.99 -0.94
N THR A 428 5.07 31.49 0.00
CA THR A 428 5.75 30.19 -0.16
C THR A 428 5.51 29.24 0.99
N GLY A 429 5.53 27.95 0.66
CA GLY A 429 5.48 26.82 1.58
C GLY A 429 6.36 25.68 1.08
N VAL A 430 6.23 24.48 1.64
CA VAL A 430 7.01 23.30 1.24
C VAL A 430 6.09 22.09 1.22
N VAL A 431 6.25 21.21 0.23
CA VAL A 431 5.56 19.92 0.18
C VAL A 431 6.16 18.96 1.23
N ASP A 432 5.31 18.36 2.07
CA ASP A 432 5.74 17.44 3.12
C ASP A 432 6.20 16.07 2.61
N GLU A 433 6.78 15.26 3.51
CA GLU A 433 7.28 13.90 3.19
C GLU A 433 6.18 12.94 2.69
N ASP A 434 4.90 13.23 2.95
CA ASP A 434 3.74 12.47 2.49
C ASP A 434 3.16 13.02 1.16
N GLY A 435 3.74 14.10 0.62
CA GLY A 435 3.37 14.70 -0.67
C GLY A 435 2.31 15.80 -0.63
N ASN A 436 1.99 16.35 0.55
CA ASN A 436 0.92 17.35 0.75
C ASN A 436 1.49 18.75 1.05
N PHE A 437 0.75 19.81 0.75
CA PHE A 437 1.10 21.17 1.16
C PHE A 437 -0.09 21.97 1.69
N SER A 438 0.22 22.99 2.49
CA SER A 438 -0.67 24.09 2.87
C SER A 438 0.15 25.38 2.90
N VAL A 439 -0.38 26.45 2.29
CA VAL A 439 0.22 27.79 2.25
C VAL A 439 -0.80 28.82 2.72
N GLU A 440 -0.59 29.42 3.89
CA GLU A 440 -1.44 30.49 4.42
C GLU A 440 -1.41 31.72 3.51
N ILE A 441 -2.57 32.14 3.00
CA ILE A 441 -2.75 33.38 2.22
C ILE A 441 -3.92 34.22 2.76
N PRO A 442 -3.98 35.54 2.51
CA PRO A 442 -5.19 36.32 2.76
C PRO A 442 -6.33 35.85 1.88
N VAL A 443 -7.56 35.90 2.41
CA VAL A 443 -8.82 35.76 1.64
C VAL A 443 -8.77 36.59 0.35
N GLN A 444 -9.21 36.01 -0.76
CA GLN A 444 -9.27 36.63 -2.08
C GLN A 444 -10.73 36.88 -2.50
N ASP A 445 -10.98 37.88 -3.36
CA ASP A 445 -12.34 38.14 -3.88
C ASP A 445 -12.74 37.05 -4.92
N GLU A 446 -14.04 36.67 -4.97
CA GLU A 446 -14.63 35.76 -5.99
C GLU A 446 -14.11 36.07 -7.41
N GLY A 447 -13.69 35.03 -8.14
CA GLY A 447 -13.24 35.14 -9.53
C GLY A 447 -11.82 35.68 -9.70
N THR A 448 -11.07 35.87 -8.61
CA THR A 448 -9.62 36.11 -8.65
C THR A 448 -8.88 34.89 -9.19
N GLU A 449 -7.86 35.09 -10.01
CA GLU A 449 -6.94 34.04 -10.45
C GLU A 449 -5.74 33.97 -9.48
N ILE A 450 -5.46 32.79 -8.94
CA ILE A 450 -4.26 32.47 -8.15
C ILE A 450 -3.45 31.47 -8.97
N THR A 451 -2.13 31.64 -9.03
CA THR A 451 -1.23 30.65 -9.66
C THR A 451 -0.43 29.90 -8.59
N VAL A 452 -0.20 28.60 -8.83
CA VAL A 452 0.59 27.72 -7.96
C VAL A 452 1.63 26.99 -8.81
N GLU A 453 2.90 27.09 -8.40
CA GLU A 453 4.06 26.45 -9.02
C GLU A 453 4.85 25.68 -7.93
N LEU A 454 5.68 24.72 -8.34
CA LEU A 454 6.67 24.05 -7.48
C LEU A 454 8.08 24.35 -8.00
N GLU A 455 9.03 24.61 -7.09
CA GLU A 455 10.47 24.75 -7.37
C GLU A 455 11.26 23.69 -6.57
N ASP A 456 12.18 22.96 -7.22
CA ASP A 456 13.04 21.94 -6.57
C ASP A 456 14.28 22.56 -5.86
N GLU A 457 15.18 21.72 -5.31
CA GLU A 457 16.40 22.19 -4.62
C GLU A 457 17.44 22.80 -5.58
N ASP A 458 17.40 22.46 -6.88
CA ASP A 458 18.31 22.95 -7.92
C ASP A 458 17.76 24.21 -8.66
N GLY A 459 16.48 24.55 -8.44
CA GLY A 459 15.81 25.75 -8.95
C GLY A 459 15.01 25.54 -10.24
N ASN A 460 14.61 24.30 -10.56
CA ASN A 460 13.74 24.00 -11.69
C ASN A 460 12.27 24.16 -11.28
N VAL A 461 11.50 24.90 -12.11
CA VAL A 461 10.09 25.27 -11.80
C VAL A 461 9.11 24.49 -12.67
N SER A 462 8.05 23.96 -12.06
CA SER A 462 6.98 23.19 -12.71
C SER A 462 6.17 24.01 -13.75
N GLU A 463 5.25 23.36 -14.47
CA GLU A 463 4.17 24.13 -15.13
C GLU A 463 3.26 24.78 -14.07
N GLU A 464 2.75 25.99 -14.35
CA GLU A 464 1.83 26.71 -13.45
C GLU A 464 0.43 26.09 -13.43
N VAL A 465 -0.19 26.02 -12.26
CA VAL A 465 -1.62 25.73 -12.11
C VAL A 465 -2.36 27.00 -11.72
N VAL A 466 -3.30 27.41 -12.58
CA VAL A 466 -4.17 28.56 -12.33
C VAL A 466 -5.50 28.07 -11.76
N ILE A 467 -5.80 28.46 -10.53
CA ILE A 467 -7.13 28.29 -9.94
C ILE A 467 -7.90 29.61 -9.98
N THR A 468 -9.22 29.52 -10.09
CA THR A 468 -10.12 30.68 -9.97
C THR A 468 -10.87 30.55 -8.66
N VAL A 469 -10.75 31.56 -7.79
CA VAL A 469 -11.39 31.61 -6.48
C VAL A 469 -12.91 31.47 -6.62
N GLY A 470 -13.47 30.47 -5.96
CA GLY A 470 -14.90 30.21 -5.91
C GLY A 470 -15.70 31.22 -5.07
N ASP A 471 -17.01 30.98 -4.99
CA ASP A 471 -17.96 31.68 -4.11
C ASP A 471 -18.34 30.69 -3.00
N GLY A 472 -17.79 30.88 -1.80
CA GLY A 472 -18.12 30.15 -0.57
C GLY A 472 -19.09 30.93 0.32
N THR A 473 -19.22 32.24 0.08
CA THR A 473 -20.07 33.15 0.86
C THR A 473 -21.55 32.75 0.81
N ALA A 474 -22.05 32.15 1.88
CA ALA A 474 -23.47 31.79 1.99
C ALA A 474 -24.43 33.01 2.01
N PRO A 475 -25.63 32.89 1.40
CA PRO A 475 -26.59 33.98 1.34
C PRO A 475 -27.19 34.30 2.72
N ASP A 476 -27.56 35.57 2.92
CA ASP A 476 -28.20 36.07 4.14
C ASP A 476 -29.45 35.25 4.53
N ALA A 477 -29.62 34.97 5.83
CA ALA A 477 -30.75 34.20 6.36
C ALA A 477 -32.11 34.79 5.92
N LEU A 478 -32.90 34.00 5.21
CA LEU A 478 -34.17 34.44 4.61
C LEU A 478 -35.23 34.81 5.66
N VAL A 479 -36.18 35.68 5.31
CA VAL A 479 -37.27 36.12 6.19
C VAL A 479 -38.59 35.55 5.73
N LEU A 480 -39.28 34.80 6.60
CA LEU A 480 -40.61 34.24 6.35
C LEU A 480 -41.73 35.22 6.77
N GLU A 481 -42.81 35.27 5.99
CA GLU A 481 -44.08 35.85 6.43
C GLU A 481 -44.85 34.85 7.35
N GLN A 482 -45.95 35.29 7.97
CA GLN A 482 -46.68 34.45 8.92
C GLN A 482 -47.45 33.33 8.20
N VAL A 483 -47.09 32.07 8.48
CA VAL A 483 -47.79 30.88 8.00
C VAL A 483 -48.90 30.50 8.98
N THR A 484 -50.07 30.12 8.47
CA THR A 484 -51.23 29.66 9.25
C THR A 484 -51.65 28.25 8.86
N ASN A 485 -52.47 27.59 9.67
CA ASN A 485 -53.02 26.28 9.32
C ASN A 485 -53.99 26.29 8.12
N LYS A 486 -54.31 27.48 7.59
CA LYS A 486 -55.12 27.70 6.38
C LYS A 486 -54.28 28.24 5.20
N SER A 487 -52.96 28.36 5.37
CA SER A 487 -52.03 28.82 4.32
C SER A 487 -51.75 27.72 3.31
N THR A 488 -51.94 28.02 2.02
CA THR A 488 -51.60 27.14 0.88
C THR A 488 -50.27 27.50 0.21
N SER A 489 -49.53 28.46 0.78
CA SER A 489 -48.20 28.84 0.33
C SER A 489 -47.38 29.42 1.49
N VAL A 490 -46.06 29.47 1.32
CA VAL A 490 -45.12 30.17 2.18
C VAL A 490 -44.47 31.29 1.38
N SER A 491 -44.77 32.53 1.77
CA SER A 491 -44.18 33.75 1.22
C SER A 491 -43.05 34.29 2.11
N GLY A 492 -42.14 35.03 1.50
CA GLY A 492 -41.01 35.60 2.23
C GLY A 492 -40.06 36.42 1.36
N LYS A 493 -38.85 36.61 1.90
CA LYS A 493 -37.71 37.21 1.19
C LYS A 493 -36.44 36.41 1.44
N ALA A 494 -35.67 36.19 0.39
CA ALA A 494 -34.30 35.70 0.44
C ALA A 494 -33.41 36.58 -0.46
N GLU A 495 -32.15 36.21 -0.63
CA GLU A 495 -31.29 36.80 -1.64
C GLU A 495 -31.88 36.64 -3.07
N ALA A 496 -31.75 37.66 -3.90
CA ALA A 496 -32.39 37.71 -5.21
C ALA A 496 -31.80 36.67 -6.18
N GLY A 497 -32.62 35.73 -6.66
CA GLY A 497 -32.20 34.65 -7.55
C GLY A 497 -31.79 33.35 -6.86
N SER A 498 -31.58 33.37 -5.54
CA SER A 498 -31.36 32.18 -4.71
C SER A 498 -32.55 31.21 -4.80
N THR A 499 -32.28 29.93 -4.59
CA THR A 499 -33.26 28.84 -4.47
C THR A 499 -33.65 28.69 -3.01
N VAL A 500 -34.90 28.98 -2.68
CA VAL A 500 -35.47 28.76 -1.34
C VAL A 500 -36.03 27.35 -1.25
N VAL A 501 -35.76 26.67 -0.14
CA VAL A 501 -36.27 25.33 0.18
C VAL A 501 -37.00 25.40 1.52
N ILE A 502 -38.26 24.93 1.57
CA ILE A 502 -39.10 24.87 2.77
C ILE A 502 -39.21 23.41 3.21
N LYS A 503 -38.98 23.13 4.50
CA LYS A 503 -38.96 21.77 5.07
C LYS A 503 -39.84 21.66 6.33
N LYS A 504 -40.33 20.45 6.60
CA LYS A 504 -40.96 20.01 7.86
C LYS A 504 -40.14 18.84 8.41
N GLY A 505 -39.28 19.11 9.39
CA GLY A 505 -38.24 18.16 9.78
C GLY A 505 -37.30 17.90 8.59
N SER A 506 -37.12 16.63 8.21
CA SER A 506 -36.33 16.24 7.03
C SER A 506 -37.10 16.29 5.70
N THR A 507 -38.42 16.46 5.72
CA THR A 507 -39.24 16.41 4.51
C THR A 507 -39.28 17.77 3.81
N GLU A 508 -38.84 17.84 2.55
CA GLU A 508 -39.01 19.02 1.69
C GLU A 508 -40.51 19.16 1.32
N LEU A 509 -41.09 20.33 1.63
CA LEU A 509 -42.46 20.67 1.28
C LEU A 509 -42.53 21.46 -0.04
N ALA A 510 -41.58 22.36 -0.26
CA ALA A 510 -41.52 23.19 -1.45
C ALA A 510 -40.10 23.69 -1.77
N ARG A 511 -39.86 23.96 -3.05
CA ARG A 511 -38.61 24.53 -3.58
C ARG A 511 -38.91 25.47 -4.73
N GLY A 512 -38.25 26.63 -4.76
CA GLY A 512 -38.34 27.56 -5.89
C GLY A 512 -37.42 28.76 -5.72
N LYS A 513 -37.31 29.61 -6.74
CA LYS A 513 -36.39 30.77 -6.70
C LYS A 513 -37.03 32.02 -6.10
N ALA A 514 -36.25 32.76 -5.32
CA ALA A 514 -36.52 34.16 -5.03
C ALA A 514 -36.40 35.00 -6.30
N GLY A 515 -37.35 35.91 -6.50
CA GLY A 515 -37.37 36.84 -7.62
C GLY A 515 -36.24 37.87 -7.57
N THR A 516 -36.14 38.69 -8.62
CA THR A 516 -35.11 39.75 -8.72
C THR A 516 -35.27 40.88 -7.69
N ASP A 517 -36.36 40.89 -6.91
CA ASP A 517 -36.59 41.79 -5.77
C ASP A 517 -36.45 41.08 -4.41
N GLY A 518 -35.91 39.85 -4.41
CA GLY A 518 -35.72 38.98 -3.26
C GLY A 518 -36.98 38.27 -2.79
N ARG A 519 -38.18 38.56 -3.33
CA ARG A 519 -39.43 37.93 -2.85
C ARG A 519 -39.61 36.53 -3.41
N PHE A 520 -40.19 35.64 -2.61
CA PHE A 520 -40.72 34.36 -3.05
C PHE A 520 -42.13 34.12 -2.49
N ASP A 521 -42.85 33.22 -3.15
CA ASP A 521 -44.15 32.67 -2.75
C ASP A 521 -44.18 31.24 -3.28
N LEU A 522 -44.16 30.25 -2.40
CA LEU A 522 -44.01 28.83 -2.74
C LEU A 522 -45.21 28.03 -2.22
N ASP A 523 -45.95 27.39 -3.13
CA ASP A 523 -47.13 26.60 -2.80
C ASP A 523 -46.77 25.42 -1.85
N ILE A 524 -47.60 25.21 -0.83
CA ILE A 524 -47.53 24.06 0.10
C ILE A 524 -48.93 23.56 0.42
N GLU A 525 -49.04 22.29 0.82
CA GLU A 525 -50.27 21.81 1.46
C GLU A 525 -50.45 22.46 2.84
N PRO A 526 -51.68 22.77 3.27
CA PRO A 526 -51.96 23.28 4.61
C PRO A 526 -51.37 22.40 5.70
N GLN A 527 -50.80 23.04 6.73
CA GLN A 527 -50.11 22.35 7.82
C GLN A 527 -50.88 22.49 9.13
N ALA A 528 -50.84 21.46 9.98
CA ALA A 528 -51.46 21.54 11.31
C ALA A 528 -50.88 22.70 12.14
N GLY A 529 -51.74 23.36 12.93
CA GLY A 529 -51.32 24.40 13.87
C GLY A 529 -50.25 23.89 14.83
N GLY A 530 -49.25 24.72 15.14
CA GLY A 530 -48.09 24.31 15.95
C GLY A 530 -46.99 23.57 15.18
N THR A 531 -47.19 23.19 13.91
CA THR A 531 -46.12 22.65 13.06
C THR A 531 -44.97 23.66 12.95
N VAL A 532 -43.73 23.20 13.14
CA VAL A 532 -42.54 24.02 12.87
C VAL A 532 -42.05 23.73 11.45
N LEU A 533 -41.92 24.78 10.65
CA LEU A 533 -41.29 24.74 9.34
C LEU A 533 -39.90 25.35 9.44
N THR A 534 -38.93 24.78 8.71
CA THR A 534 -37.61 25.37 8.51
C THR A 534 -37.42 25.75 7.04
N ALA A 535 -36.57 26.73 6.78
CA ALA A 535 -36.29 27.21 5.45
C ALA A 535 -34.83 27.63 5.32
N VAL A 536 -34.23 27.33 4.18
CA VAL A 536 -32.89 27.79 3.77
C VAL A 536 -32.95 28.41 2.36
N ALA A 537 -32.06 29.35 2.09
CA ALA A 537 -31.80 29.88 0.76
C ALA A 537 -30.47 29.31 0.27
N ILE A 538 -30.40 28.99 -1.02
CA ILE A 538 -29.22 28.43 -1.68
C ILE A 538 -28.88 29.34 -2.85
N ASP A 539 -27.66 29.86 -2.95
CA ASP A 539 -27.27 30.84 -3.98
C ASP A 539 -27.10 30.21 -5.40
N ALA A 540 -26.13 30.71 -6.17
CA ALA A 540 -25.77 30.19 -7.49
C ALA A 540 -24.59 29.20 -7.46
N ALA A 541 -23.69 29.31 -6.48
CA ALA A 541 -22.54 28.42 -6.28
C ALA A 541 -22.95 27.12 -5.57
N GLY A 542 -23.88 27.22 -4.61
CA GLY A 542 -24.46 26.09 -3.87
C GLY A 542 -24.52 26.28 -2.36
N ASN A 543 -24.12 27.43 -1.83
CA ASN A 543 -23.97 27.63 -0.38
C ASN A 543 -25.35 27.83 0.27
N GLU A 544 -25.59 27.19 1.42
CA GLU A 544 -26.87 27.28 2.14
C GLU A 544 -26.83 28.35 3.24
N SER A 545 -27.86 29.21 3.30
CA SER A 545 -28.06 30.16 4.38
C SER A 545 -28.30 29.48 5.73
N ASP A 546 -28.09 30.21 6.82
CA ASP A 546 -28.64 29.89 8.15
C ASP A 546 -30.14 29.49 8.08
N GLU A 547 -30.56 28.51 8.89
CA GLU A 547 -31.96 28.04 8.93
C GLU A 547 -32.90 29.07 9.57
N THR A 548 -33.85 29.60 8.79
CA THR A 548 -34.98 30.36 9.34
C THR A 548 -36.13 29.42 9.71
N LYS A 549 -36.73 29.64 10.89
CA LYS A 549 -37.80 28.78 11.43
C LYS A 549 -39.07 29.58 11.70
N THR A 550 -40.22 29.01 11.37
CA THR A 550 -41.53 29.58 11.68
C THR A 550 -42.46 28.51 12.26
N THR A 551 -43.41 28.91 13.10
CA THR A 551 -44.43 28.03 13.66
C THR A 551 -45.77 28.37 13.03
N VAL A 552 -46.42 27.38 12.44
CA VAL A 552 -47.72 27.49 11.78
C VAL A 552 -48.76 27.91 12.82
N VAL A 553 -49.34 29.10 12.66
CA VAL A 553 -50.32 29.63 13.61
C VAL A 553 -51.70 29.07 13.32
N ARG A 554 -52.36 28.49 14.33
CA ARG A 554 -53.74 28.05 14.21
C ARG A 554 -54.67 29.26 14.06
N VAL A 555 -55.54 29.21 13.06
CA VAL A 555 -56.70 30.07 12.88
C VAL A 555 -57.94 29.22 13.14
N GLU A 556 -58.70 29.59 14.17
CA GLU A 556 -59.92 28.88 14.58
C GLU A 556 -61.00 28.95 13.49
N SER A 557 -61.99 28.06 13.56
CA SER A 557 -63.13 28.04 12.63
C SER A 557 -64.32 28.78 13.24
N GLU A 558 -65.05 29.55 12.44
CA GLU A 558 -66.32 30.18 12.84
C GLU A 558 -67.52 29.27 12.55
N THR A 559 -67.32 28.08 11.96
CA THR A 559 -68.40 27.15 11.59
C THR A 559 -68.00 25.69 11.71
N THR A 560 -68.88 24.89 12.32
CA THR A 560 -68.83 23.42 12.38
C THR A 560 -68.90 22.80 10.99
N ASP A 561 -68.03 21.85 10.66
CA ASP A 561 -68.09 21.11 9.40
C ASP A 561 -69.02 19.88 9.47
N ARG A 562 -69.34 19.28 8.32
CA ARG A 562 -70.22 18.10 8.25
C ARG A 562 -69.83 17.13 7.14
N ILE A 563 -69.45 15.92 7.54
CA ILE A 563 -69.17 14.80 6.64
C ILE A 563 -70.39 13.89 6.60
N SER A 564 -71.08 13.81 5.45
CA SER A 564 -72.36 13.10 5.34
C SER A 564 -72.74 12.69 3.92
N GLY A 565 -73.46 11.59 3.78
CA GLY A 565 -74.13 11.17 2.55
C GLY A 565 -75.66 11.08 2.67
N GLU A 566 -76.34 10.70 1.58
CA GLU A 566 -77.80 10.49 1.58
C GLU A 566 -78.22 9.27 2.43
N ASP A 567 -77.33 8.28 2.56
CA ASP A 567 -77.48 7.15 3.46
C ASP A 567 -76.13 6.77 4.11
N ARG A 568 -76.18 5.84 5.08
CA ARG A 568 -75.01 5.36 5.84
C ARG A 568 -73.85 4.84 4.98
N PHE A 569 -74.11 4.37 3.76
CA PHE A 569 -73.07 3.90 2.86
C PHE A 569 -72.33 5.09 2.27
N LEU A 570 -73.07 6.11 1.82
CA LEU A 570 -72.50 7.36 1.32
C LEU A 570 -71.84 8.20 2.43
N THR A 571 -72.30 8.14 3.68
CA THR A 571 -71.56 8.74 4.81
C THR A 571 -70.22 8.04 5.04
N ALA A 572 -70.17 6.71 5.01
CA ALA A 572 -68.91 5.96 5.13
C ALA A 572 -67.92 6.31 4.00
N ILE A 573 -68.42 6.46 2.77
CA ILE A 573 -67.64 6.88 1.60
C ILE A 573 -67.15 8.33 1.77
N ALA A 574 -67.98 9.26 2.27
CA ALA A 574 -67.55 10.63 2.52
C ALA A 574 -66.46 10.72 3.60
N ILE A 575 -66.54 9.89 4.64
CA ILE A 575 -65.50 9.77 5.69
C ILE A 575 -64.20 9.18 5.11
N SER A 576 -64.32 8.19 4.23
CA SER A 576 -63.20 7.60 3.49
C SER A 576 -62.51 8.63 2.58
N GLN A 577 -63.28 9.48 1.91
CA GLN A 577 -62.77 10.55 1.05
C GLN A 577 -62.12 11.71 1.82
N GLU A 578 -62.52 11.95 3.06
CA GLU A 578 -61.89 12.96 3.93
C GLU A 578 -60.55 12.46 4.52
N GLY A 579 -60.50 11.19 4.97
CA GLY A 579 -59.33 10.65 5.67
C GLY A 579 -58.26 9.96 4.82
N TRP A 580 -58.56 9.66 3.56
CA TRP A 580 -57.70 8.84 2.68
C TRP A 580 -57.79 9.24 1.21
N ASP A 581 -56.71 9.79 0.66
CA ASP A 581 -56.52 9.88 -0.80
C ASP A 581 -56.40 8.48 -1.42
N SER A 582 -55.70 7.57 -0.74
CA SER A 582 -55.53 6.15 -1.08
C SER A 582 -55.41 5.30 0.18
N SER A 583 -55.70 4.00 0.10
CA SER A 583 -55.38 3.01 1.14
C SER A 583 -55.25 1.62 0.52
N ASP A 584 -54.22 0.87 0.91
CA ASP A 584 -53.96 -0.49 0.40
C ASP A 584 -55.00 -1.52 0.90
N THR A 585 -55.56 -1.28 2.09
CA THR A 585 -56.53 -2.16 2.78
C THR A 585 -57.87 -1.43 2.95
N VAL A 586 -58.99 -2.13 2.77
CA VAL A 586 -60.32 -1.67 3.21
C VAL A 586 -60.90 -2.62 4.24
N VAL A 587 -61.45 -2.09 5.34
CA VAL A 587 -62.19 -2.89 6.31
C VAL A 587 -63.69 -2.83 5.99
N LEU A 588 -64.31 -3.99 5.74
CA LEU A 588 -65.70 -4.08 5.28
C LEU A 588 -66.64 -4.60 6.37
N ALA A 589 -67.64 -3.80 6.72
CA ALA A 589 -68.62 -4.08 7.77
C ALA A 589 -70.07 -4.15 7.27
N THR A 590 -70.92 -4.93 7.95
CA THR A 590 -72.33 -5.14 7.55
C THR A 590 -73.27 -4.03 8.03
N SER A 591 -74.14 -3.52 7.14
CA SER A 591 -74.95 -2.32 7.38
C SER A 591 -76.18 -2.50 8.29
N ALA A 592 -76.40 -3.69 8.85
CA ALA A 592 -77.68 -4.09 9.46
C ALA A 592 -77.58 -4.64 10.91
N ASN A 593 -76.42 -5.16 11.30
CA ASN A 593 -76.16 -5.73 12.63
C ASN A 593 -74.66 -5.66 12.88
N PHE A 594 -74.20 -4.57 13.50
CA PHE A 594 -72.81 -4.10 13.51
C PHE A 594 -71.89 -4.50 14.69
N PRO A 595 -72.24 -5.38 15.65
CA PRO A 595 -71.40 -5.55 16.84
C PRO A 595 -70.02 -6.12 16.50
N ASP A 596 -69.97 -7.01 15.51
CA ASP A 596 -68.78 -7.56 14.85
C ASP A 596 -67.85 -6.46 14.30
N ALA A 597 -68.39 -5.29 13.93
CA ALA A 597 -67.63 -4.16 13.39
C ALA A 597 -67.21 -3.15 14.46
N LEU A 598 -67.84 -3.11 15.64
CA LEU A 598 -67.45 -2.21 16.74
C LEU A 598 -66.01 -2.47 17.22
N ALA A 599 -65.59 -3.73 17.19
CA ALA A 599 -64.23 -4.14 17.50
C ALA A 599 -63.24 -3.87 16.36
N GLY A 600 -63.73 -3.59 15.15
CA GLY A 600 -62.91 -3.35 13.96
C GLY A 600 -62.23 -1.99 13.89
N GLY A 601 -62.61 -1.02 14.74
CA GLY A 601 -62.00 0.33 14.75
C GLY A 601 -60.48 0.30 14.92
N PRO A 602 -59.94 -0.36 15.95
CA PRO A 602 -58.49 -0.48 16.15
C PRO A 602 -57.77 -1.25 15.04
N LEU A 603 -58.36 -2.33 14.51
CA LEU A 603 -57.76 -3.07 13.39
C LEU A 603 -57.70 -2.21 12.12
N ALA A 604 -58.79 -1.50 11.80
CA ALA A 604 -58.83 -0.57 10.66
C ALA A 604 -57.80 0.56 10.80
N PHE A 605 -57.57 1.06 12.03
CA PHE A 605 -56.54 2.06 12.28
C PHE A 605 -55.12 1.50 12.16
N GLN A 606 -54.87 0.27 12.63
CA GLN A 606 -53.58 -0.42 12.47
C GLN A 606 -53.21 -0.63 10.99
N GLU A 607 -54.21 -0.83 10.13
CA GLU A 607 -54.08 -1.02 8.67
C GLU A 607 -54.09 0.31 7.87
N ASP A 608 -54.19 1.48 8.51
CA ASP A 608 -54.53 2.79 7.90
C ASP A 608 -55.65 2.67 6.85
N ALA A 609 -56.72 1.98 7.23
CA ALA A 609 -57.81 1.56 6.37
C ALA A 609 -59.15 2.22 6.76
N PRO A 610 -59.93 2.75 5.81
CA PRO A 610 -61.29 3.20 6.08
C PRO A 610 -62.23 2.01 6.34
N ILE A 611 -63.22 2.21 7.22
CA ILE A 611 -64.31 1.25 7.40
C ILE A 611 -65.44 1.57 6.43
N LEU A 612 -65.63 0.74 5.41
CA LEU A 612 -66.75 0.82 4.48
C LEU A 612 -67.88 -0.13 4.86
N LEU A 613 -69.09 0.17 4.37
CA LEU A 613 -70.30 -0.60 4.68
C LEU A 613 -70.83 -1.38 3.46
N THR A 614 -71.32 -2.60 3.70
CA THR A 614 -72.00 -3.44 2.71
C THR A 614 -73.33 -3.98 3.25
N ARG A 615 -74.23 -4.45 2.38
CA ARG A 615 -75.40 -5.23 2.81
C ARG A 615 -75.00 -6.71 2.89
N THR A 616 -75.61 -7.47 3.80
CA THR A 616 -75.34 -8.90 3.99
C THR A 616 -75.24 -9.72 2.69
N ASN A 617 -76.07 -9.45 1.68
CA ASN A 617 -76.15 -10.24 0.45
C ASN A 617 -75.95 -9.42 -0.85
N SER A 618 -75.33 -8.23 -0.78
CA SER A 618 -75.03 -7.43 -1.99
C SER A 618 -74.06 -6.30 -1.67
N LEU A 619 -72.95 -6.22 -2.39
CA LEU A 619 -72.08 -5.04 -2.34
C LEU A 619 -72.73 -3.90 -3.13
N LYS A 620 -72.73 -2.68 -2.58
CA LYS A 620 -73.24 -1.49 -3.28
C LYS A 620 -72.24 -1.07 -4.37
N SER A 621 -72.75 -0.61 -5.51
CA SER A 621 -71.93 -0.01 -6.59
C SER A 621 -71.03 1.12 -6.06
N GLU A 622 -71.61 2.01 -5.27
CA GLU A 622 -70.91 3.16 -4.68
C GLU A 622 -69.78 2.72 -3.73
N THR A 623 -69.93 1.56 -3.06
CA THR A 623 -68.88 0.98 -2.22
C THR A 623 -67.76 0.36 -3.06
N LYS A 624 -68.07 -0.25 -4.22
CA LYS A 624 -67.05 -0.75 -5.16
C LYS A 624 -66.24 0.40 -5.75
N GLU A 625 -66.93 1.45 -6.20
CA GLU A 625 -66.31 2.67 -6.75
C GLU A 625 -65.37 3.34 -5.74
N GLU A 626 -65.69 3.31 -4.43
CA GLU A 626 -64.79 3.82 -3.39
C GLU A 626 -63.59 2.91 -3.10
N ILE A 627 -63.76 1.58 -3.12
CA ILE A 627 -62.63 0.63 -3.03
C ILE A 627 -61.68 0.83 -4.23
N GLU A 628 -62.22 1.01 -5.43
CA GLU A 628 -61.45 1.34 -6.65
C GLU A 628 -60.77 2.71 -6.55
N ARG A 629 -61.43 3.74 -5.98
CA ARG A 629 -60.84 5.08 -5.78
C ARG A 629 -59.64 5.03 -4.86
N LEU A 630 -59.74 4.30 -3.75
CA LEU A 630 -58.66 4.13 -2.77
C LEU A 630 -57.43 3.41 -3.35
N GLY A 631 -57.59 2.69 -4.47
CA GLY A 631 -56.55 1.84 -5.04
C GLY A 631 -56.28 0.57 -4.22
N ALA A 632 -57.24 0.18 -3.37
CA ALA A 632 -57.06 -0.92 -2.43
C ALA A 632 -56.77 -2.24 -3.14
N SER A 633 -55.89 -3.05 -2.53
CA SER A 633 -55.52 -4.38 -3.00
C SER A 633 -55.98 -5.50 -2.06
N ARG A 634 -56.30 -5.17 -0.79
CA ARG A 634 -56.77 -6.10 0.24
C ARG A 634 -58.09 -5.63 0.85
N VAL A 635 -58.98 -6.56 1.18
CA VAL A 635 -60.22 -6.29 1.93
C VAL A 635 -60.35 -7.24 3.11
N ILE A 636 -60.48 -6.66 4.32
CA ILE A 636 -60.73 -7.39 5.55
C ILE A 636 -62.23 -7.36 5.85
N ILE A 637 -62.90 -8.50 5.67
CA ILE A 637 -64.34 -8.67 5.91
C ILE A 637 -64.56 -9.00 7.39
N LEU A 638 -65.29 -8.13 8.10
CA LEU A 638 -65.62 -8.35 9.51
C LEU A 638 -66.95 -9.11 9.69
N GLY A 639 -66.87 -10.20 10.45
CA GLY A 639 -67.99 -11.08 10.77
C GLY A 639 -68.13 -12.28 9.81
N SER A 640 -68.87 -13.28 10.28
CA SER A 640 -69.08 -14.52 9.54
C SER A 640 -69.93 -14.34 8.28
N THR A 641 -70.10 -15.41 7.50
CA THR A 641 -70.97 -15.42 6.31
C THR A 641 -72.45 -15.12 6.61
N GLY A 642 -72.86 -15.06 7.89
CA GLY A 642 -74.17 -14.55 8.31
C GLY A 642 -74.25 -13.02 8.41
N ALA A 643 -73.12 -12.33 8.60
CA ALA A 643 -73.01 -10.88 8.63
C ALA A 643 -72.80 -10.31 7.22
N ILE A 644 -71.83 -10.86 6.49
CA ILE A 644 -71.47 -10.55 5.10
C ILE A 644 -71.30 -11.88 4.36
N SER A 645 -72.25 -12.22 3.48
CA SER A 645 -72.33 -13.52 2.81
C SER A 645 -71.16 -13.81 1.86
N ALA A 646 -70.98 -15.09 1.55
CA ALA A 646 -70.00 -15.55 0.57
C ALA A 646 -70.22 -14.95 -0.83
N SER A 647 -71.44 -14.56 -1.21
CA SER A 647 -71.64 -13.88 -2.51
C SER A 647 -71.11 -12.44 -2.53
N VAL A 648 -70.97 -11.79 -1.36
CA VAL A 648 -70.31 -10.46 -1.27
C VAL A 648 -68.78 -10.62 -1.32
N GLU A 649 -68.26 -11.73 -0.81
CA GLU A 649 -66.86 -12.15 -0.88
C GLU A 649 -66.48 -12.49 -2.34
N GLU A 650 -67.27 -13.33 -3.02
CA GLU A 650 -67.18 -13.58 -4.48
C GLU A 650 -67.23 -12.26 -5.28
N GLU A 651 -68.10 -11.31 -4.91
CA GLU A 651 -68.21 -9.99 -5.54
C GLU A 651 -66.99 -9.06 -5.36
N LEU A 652 -66.06 -9.39 -4.43
CA LEU A 652 -64.79 -8.70 -4.17
C LEU A 652 -63.61 -9.47 -4.77
N GLU A 653 -63.62 -10.80 -4.74
CA GLU A 653 -62.67 -11.66 -5.48
C GLU A 653 -62.73 -11.35 -6.99
N ASP A 654 -63.92 -11.13 -7.54
CA ASP A 654 -64.16 -10.68 -8.93
C ASP A 654 -63.57 -9.29 -9.25
N MET A 655 -63.09 -8.54 -8.24
CA MET A 655 -62.38 -7.25 -8.38
C MET A 655 -60.84 -7.40 -8.32
N ASP A 656 -60.31 -8.64 -8.37
CA ASP A 656 -58.88 -8.98 -8.23
C ASP A 656 -58.26 -8.54 -6.87
N LEU A 657 -59.08 -8.52 -5.80
CA LEU A 657 -58.67 -8.15 -4.43
C LEU A 657 -58.27 -9.38 -3.59
N ASP A 658 -57.29 -9.22 -2.71
CA ASP A 658 -56.95 -10.22 -1.67
C ASP A 658 -57.95 -10.12 -0.51
N ILE A 659 -58.61 -11.23 -0.16
CA ILE A 659 -59.71 -11.23 0.80
C ILE A 659 -59.35 -11.97 2.07
N GLU A 660 -59.41 -11.26 3.19
CA GLU A 660 -59.33 -11.82 4.51
C GLU A 660 -60.70 -11.72 5.20
N ARG A 661 -61.05 -12.73 6.01
CA ARG A 661 -62.30 -12.74 6.76
C ARG A 661 -62.04 -13.05 8.23
N ILE A 662 -62.30 -12.07 9.08
CA ILE A 662 -62.19 -12.18 10.53
C ILE A 662 -63.62 -12.24 11.10
N GLY A 663 -64.10 -13.43 11.43
CA GLY A 663 -65.48 -13.61 11.86
C GLY A 663 -65.82 -15.01 12.39
N GLY A 664 -66.20 -15.08 13.67
CA GLY A 664 -66.55 -16.33 14.35
C GLY A 664 -68.05 -16.63 14.39
N GLU A 665 -68.45 -17.64 15.18
CA GLU A 665 -69.86 -18.06 15.26
C GLU A 665 -70.78 -16.99 15.87
N THR A 666 -70.24 -16.17 16.78
CA THR A 666 -70.94 -15.05 17.41
C THR A 666 -70.09 -13.77 17.40
N ARG A 667 -70.73 -12.64 17.75
CA ARG A 667 -70.05 -11.35 17.94
C ARG A 667 -68.93 -11.37 18.98
N PHE A 668 -68.97 -12.31 19.92
CA PHE A 668 -67.97 -12.45 20.97
C PHE A 668 -66.73 -13.15 20.42
N ASP A 669 -66.92 -14.21 19.63
CA ASP A 669 -65.86 -14.84 18.83
C ASP A 669 -65.22 -13.85 17.86
N THR A 670 -66.02 -13.08 17.10
CA THR A 670 -65.48 -12.09 16.14
C THR A 670 -64.66 -11.01 16.85
N ALA A 671 -65.10 -10.54 18.02
CA ALA A 671 -64.35 -9.55 18.78
C ALA A 671 -63.01 -10.12 19.33
N ALA A 672 -63.00 -11.39 19.76
CA ALA A 672 -61.77 -12.09 20.14
C ALA A 672 -60.81 -12.25 18.94
N LEU A 673 -61.30 -12.72 17.79
CA LEU A 673 -60.47 -12.88 16.58
C LEU A 673 -59.91 -11.55 16.04
N ILE A 674 -60.62 -10.42 16.23
CA ILE A 674 -60.07 -9.09 15.90
C ILE A 674 -59.02 -8.66 16.94
N ALA A 675 -59.17 -9.08 18.20
CA ALA A 675 -58.22 -8.78 19.27
C ALA A 675 -56.90 -9.58 19.11
N ASP A 676 -56.95 -10.79 18.57
CA ASP A 676 -55.77 -11.61 18.24
C ASP A 676 -54.82 -10.92 17.22
N GLU A 677 -55.35 -10.06 16.36
CA GLU A 677 -54.58 -9.27 15.37
C GLU A 677 -53.97 -7.98 15.94
N LEU A 678 -54.19 -7.68 17.22
CA LEU A 678 -53.83 -6.41 17.87
C LEU A 678 -52.88 -6.63 19.06
N SER A 679 -51.72 -5.98 19.03
CA SER A 679 -50.70 -6.11 20.08
C SER A 679 -50.87 -5.06 21.18
N SER A 680 -51.55 -5.41 22.28
CA SER A 680 -51.76 -4.55 23.45
C SER A 680 -51.71 -5.32 24.78
N ASP A 681 -51.18 -4.70 25.85
CA ASP A 681 -51.24 -5.21 27.23
C ASP A 681 -52.57 -4.87 27.95
N GLU A 682 -53.39 -3.99 27.34
CA GLU A 682 -54.67 -3.48 27.85
C GLU A 682 -55.82 -3.80 26.88
N VAL A 683 -57.05 -3.96 27.38
CA VAL A 683 -58.23 -4.25 26.56
C VAL A 683 -59.49 -3.47 26.97
N VAL A 684 -60.25 -2.97 26.00
CA VAL A 684 -61.58 -2.41 26.26
C VAL A 684 -62.59 -3.56 26.38
N VAL A 685 -63.38 -3.58 27.47
CA VAL A 685 -64.47 -4.55 27.66
C VAL A 685 -65.82 -3.84 27.69
N ALA A 686 -66.69 -4.16 26.75
CA ALA A 686 -67.98 -3.48 26.60
C ALA A 686 -69.16 -4.40 26.26
N ASN A 687 -70.39 -3.95 26.50
CA ASN A 687 -71.57 -4.78 26.29
C ASN A 687 -71.91 -4.99 24.81
N GLY A 688 -71.77 -6.23 24.31
CA GLY A 688 -72.03 -6.59 22.92
C GLY A 688 -73.49 -6.61 22.50
N LEU A 689 -74.46 -6.35 23.39
CA LEU A 689 -75.91 -6.34 23.09
C LEU A 689 -76.53 -4.93 23.14
N ASN A 690 -75.97 -4.04 23.96
CA ASN A 690 -76.35 -2.63 24.07
C ASN A 690 -75.06 -1.78 24.08
N PHE A 691 -74.65 -1.38 22.89
CA PHE A 691 -73.31 -0.90 22.57
C PHE A 691 -73.17 0.59 22.15
N PRO A 692 -74.08 1.53 22.47
CA PRO A 692 -73.90 2.93 22.09
C PRO A 692 -72.73 3.60 22.82
N ASP A 693 -72.31 3.02 23.95
CA ASP A 693 -71.26 3.54 24.81
C ASP A 693 -69.86 3.24 24.25
N VAL A 694 -69.73 2.18 23.41
CA VAL A 694 -68.47 1.77 22.75
C VAL A 694 -67.96 2.84 21.80
N LEU A 695 -68.88 3.53 21.11
CA LEU A 695 -68.56 4.47 20.03
C LEU A 695 -67.73 5.67 20.51
N SER A 696 -67.87 6.07 21.77
CA SER A 696 -67.06 7.15 22.34
C SER A 696 -65.66 6.71 22.75
N VAL A 697 -65.43 5.41 22.99
CA VAL A 697 -64.07 4.88 23.24
C VAL A 697 -63.41 4.38 21.95
N SER A 698 -64.16 4.04 20.89
CA SER A 698 -63.59 3.53 19.63
C SER A 698 -62.43 4.37 19.06
N PRO A 699 -62.46 5.72 19.02
CA PRO A 699 -61.32 6.51 18.56
C PRO A 699 -60.09 6.41 19.47
N TYR A 700 -60.29 6.41 20.80
CA TYR A 700 -59.22 6.22 21.78
C TYR A 700 -58.61 4.82 21.66
N ALA A 701 -59.45 3.80 21.61
CA ALA A 701 -59.04 2.41 21.46
C ALA A 701 -58.23 2.23 20.17
N ALA A 702 -58.71 2.81 19.07
CA ALA A 702 -58.05 2.73 17.78
C ALA A 702 -56.68 3.42 17.77
N LYS A 703 -56.62 4.69 18.20
CA LYS A 703 -55.37 5.46 18.26
C LYS A 703 -54.28 4.77 19.10
N ASN A 704 -54.67 4.09 20.18
CA ASN A 704 -53.73 3.44 21.11
C ASN A 704 -53.51 1.94 20.81
N GLY A 705 -54.10 1.38 19.74
CA GLY A 705 -54.00 -0.04 19.41
C GLY A 705 -54.69 -0.99 20.40
N VAL A 706 -55.58 -0.46 21.25
CA VAL A 706 -56.24 -1.21 22.32
C VAL A 706 -57.43 -1.99 21.73
N PRO A 707 -57.45 -3.33 21.79
CA PRO A 707 -58.55 -4.15 21.29
C PRO A 707 -59.85 -3.92 22.08
N ILE A 708 -60.99 -4.21 21.43
CA ILE A 708 -62.32 -4.09 22.03
C ILE A 708 -62.98 -5.46 22.10
N LEU A 709 -62.96 -6.07 23.29
CA LEU A 709 -63.68 -7.29 23.58
C LEU A 709 -65.13 -7.01 23.99
N LEU A 710 -66.03 -7.92 23.62
CA LEU A 710 -67.46 -7.82 23.91
C LEU A 710 -67.87 -8.77 25.04
N THR A 711 -68.76 -8.30 25.92
CA THR A 711 -69.33 -9.10 27.03
C THR A 711 -70.87 -9.00 27.07
N ARG A 712 -71.50 -9.77 27.96
CA ARG A 712 -72.93 -9.63 28.31
C ARG A 712 -73.04 -8.83 29.62
N THR A 713 -74.25 -8.38 29.96
CA THR A 713 -74.46 -7.63 31.20
C THR A 713 -74.17 -8.46 32.44
N ASP A 714 -74.40 -9.77 32.40
CA ASP A 714 -74.52 -10.65 33.57
C ASP A 714 -73.55 -11.85 33.56
N ARG A 715 -72.61 -11.91 32.61
CA ARG A 715 -71.53 -12.92 32.52
C ARG A 715 -70.55 -12.61 31.39
N LEU A 716 -69.30 -13.06 31.54
CA LEU A 716 -68.40 -13.24 30.40
C LEU A 716 -68.88 -14.40 29.49
N PRO A 717 -68.88 -14.22 28.16
CA PRO A 717 -68.85 -15.32 27.20
C PRO A 717 -67.53 -16.10 27.29
N SER A 718 -67.55 -17.41 27.00
CA SER A 718 -66.35 -18.27 27.05
C SER A 718 -65.25 -17.83 26.07
N GLU A 719 -65.66 -17.18 24.98
CA GLU A 719 -64.79 -16.66 23.92
C GLU A 719 -64.01 -15.46 24.45
N THR A 720 -64.72 -14.54 25.11
CA THR A 720 -64.18 -13.37 25.80
C THR A 720 -63.31 -13.76 26.99
N GLU A 721 -63.73 -14.74 27.79
CA GLU A 721 -62.98 -15.25 28.95
C GLU A 721 -61.61 -15.80 28.53
N GLN A 722 -61.53 -16.53 27.41
CA GLN A 722 -60.26 -17.02 26.86
C GLN A 722 -59.38 -15.90 26.33
N ALA A 723 -59.93 -14.93 25.58
CA ALA A 723 -59.16 -13.80 25.07
C ALA A 723 -58.63 -12.88 26.18
N LEU A 724 -59.25 -12.89 27.37
CA LEU A 724 -58.80 -12.10 28.52
C LEU A 724 -57.52 -12.62 29.19
N ASP A 725 -57.10 -13.87 28.93
CA ASP A 725 -55.87 -14.44 29.50
C ASP A 725 -54.60 -13.70 29.01
N ASP A 726 -54.65 -13.03 27.86
CA ASP A 726 -53.52 -12.33 27.24
C ASP A 726 -53.38 -10.85 27.69
N TYR A 727 -54.33 -10.29 28.46
CA TYR A 727 -54.32 -8.88 28.87
C TYR A 727 -54.07 -8.67 30.37
N SER A 728 -53.38 -7.56 30.71
CA SER A 728 -52.96 -7.23 32.08
C SER A 728 -53.86 -6.21 32.79
N SER A 729 -54.55 -5.35 32.04
CA SER A 729 -55.53 -4.37 32.52
C SER A 729 -56.73 -4.30 31.57
N SER A 730 -57.84 -3.72 32.04
CA SER A 730 -59.03 -3.55 31.21
C SER A 730 -59.81 -2.26 31.45
N LEU A 731 -60.37 -1.70 30.38
CA LEU A 731 -61.22 -0.51 30.40
C LEU A 731 -62.68 -0.92 30.24
N VAL A 732 -63.45 -0.87 31.33
CA VAL A 732 -64.83 -1.37 31.38
C VAL A 732 -65.81 -0.27 31.03
N ILE A 733 -66.50 -0.42 29.91
CA ILE A 733 -67.35 0.63 29.34
C ILE A 733 -68.82 0.41 29.70
N GLY A 734 -69.35 1.40 30.42
CA GLY A 734 -70.72 1.45 30.91
C GLY A 734 -70.84 1.20 32.41
N GLU A 735 -71.93 1.74 32.96
CA GLU A 735 -72.31 1.55 34.35
C GLU A 735 -72.68 0.09 34.69
N THR A 736 -72.86 -0.20 35.98
CA THR A 736 -73.25 -1.52 36.51
C THR A 736 -74.51 -2.14 35.88
N GLY A 737 -75.38 -1.33 35.26
CA GLY A 737 -76.54 -1.80 34.48
C GLY A 737 -76.22 -2.24 33.04
N VAL A 738 -75.01 -1.96 32.55
CA VAL A 738 -74.49 -2.29 31.21
C VAL A 738 -73.52 -3.46 31.31
N VAL A 739 -72.56 -3.40 32.24
CA VAL A 739 -71.65 -4.50 32.62
C VAL A 739 -71.72 -4.64 34.13
N SER A 740 -72.21 -5.76 34.66
CA SER A 740 -72.44 -5.94 36.10
C SER A 740 -71.14 -5.88 36.92
N GLU A 741 -71.29 -5.79 38.23
CA GLU A 741 -70.13 -5.92 39.13
C GLU A 741 -69.58 -7.36 39.13
N ASP A 742 -70.45 -8.38 38.97
CA ASP A 742 -69.99 -9.77 38.86
C ASP A 742 -69.05 -9.96 37.64
N VAL A 743 -69.36 -9.33 36.50
CA VAL A 743 -68.47 -9.35 35.32
C VAL A 743 -67.23 -8.50 35.55
N TYR A 744 -67.35 -7.35 36.21
CA TYR A 744 -66.21 -6.48 36.50
C TYR A 744 -65.17 -7.16 37.41
N ASP A 745 -65.62 -7.88 38.44
CA ASP A 745 -64.76 -8.64 39.36
C ASP A 745 -64.05 -9.84 38.69
N GLU A 746 -64.45 -10.26 37.49
CA GLU A 746 -63.83 -11.32 36.68
C GLU A 746 -62.70 -10.80 35.75
N LEU A 747 -62.52 -9.48 35.61
CA LEU A 747 -61.61 -8.87 34.63
C LEU A 747 -60.20 -8.54 35.18
N PRO A 748 -59.16 -8.48 34.32
CA PRO A 748 -57.81 -8.04 34.70
C PRO A 748 -57.77 -6.53 34.96
N ASP A 749 -57.14 -6.13 36.06
CA ASP A 749 -57.04 -4.76 36.63
C ASP A 749 -58.05 -3.72 36.08
N PRO A 750 -59.36 -3.89 36.38
CA PRO A 750 -60.41 -3.23 35.62
C PRO A 750 -60.65 -1.80 36.07
N THR A 751 -60.71 -0.86 35.12
CA THR A 751 -61.10 0.55 35.35
C THR A 751 -62.40 0.86 34.63
N ARG A 752 -63.44 1.30 35.35
CA ARG A 752 -64.78 1.57 34.81
C ARG A 752 -64.95 3.03 34.34
N TYR A 753 -65.58 3.21 33.18
CA TYR A 753 -66.06 4.51 32.66
C TYR A 753 -67.54 4.38 32.27
N GLY A 754 -68.43 5.14 32.91
CA GLY A 754 -69.87 4.99 32.75
C GLY A 754 -70.69 6.09 33.42
N GLY A 755 -71.77 6.52 32.76
CA GLY A 755 -72.77 7.42 33.34
C GLY A 755 -74.20 6.86 33.29
N GLU A 756 -75.17 7.59 33.86
CA GLU A 756 -76.60 7.19 33.84
C GLU A 756 -77.16 7.08 32.40
N THR A 757 -76.52 7.77 31.44
CA THR A 757 -76.85 7.73 30.02
C THR A 757 -75.59 7.64 29.15
N ARG A 758 -75.73 7.11 27.93
CA ARG A 758 -74.66 7.07 26.90
C ARG A 758 -73.93 8.40 26.65
N TYR A 759 -74.62 9.51 26.87
CA TYR A 759 -74.07 10.86 26.71
C TYR A 759 -73.18 11.27 27.89
N GLU A 760 -73.44 10.71 29.07
CA GLU A 760 -72.61 10.87 30.27
C GLU A 760 -71.45 9.87 30.24
N THR A 761 -71.66 8.62 29.81
CA THR A 761 -70.58 7.66 29.54
C THR A 761 -69.58 8.22 28.52
N GLY A 762 -70.06 8.69 27.36
CA GLY A 762 -69.19 9.31 26.35
C GLY A 762 -68.50 10.58 26.83
N ALA A 763 -69.16 11.38 27.68
CA ALA A 763 -68.53 12.56 28.28
C ALA A 763 -67.47 12.19 29.33
N GLU A 764 -67.66 11.13 30.12
CA GLU A 764 -66.64 10.64 31.04
C GLU A 764 -65.44 10.08 30.27
N ILE A 765 -65.66 9.27 29.23
CA ILE A 765 -64.60 8.77 28.34
C ILE A 765 -63.78 9.95 27.81
N ALA A 766 -64.39 10.93 27.15
CA ALA A 766 -63.69 12.09 26.60
C ALA A 766 -62.98 12.96 27.67
N THR A 767 -63.42 12.93 28.93
CA THR A 767 -62.77 13.66 30.04
C THR A 767 -61.60 12.89 30.67
N LYS A 768 -61.63 11.55 30.61
CA LYS A 768 -60.68 10.68 31.34
C LYS A 768 -59.64 10.05 30.43
N LEU A 769 -60.08 9.57 29.27
CA LEU A 769 -59.25 9.02 28.20
C LEU A 769 -58.97 10.17 27.23
N MET A 770 -58.13 11.10 27.69
CA MET A 770 -57.88 12.38 27.04
C MET A 770 -57.27 12.18 25.64
N MET A 771 -58.05 12.53 24.62
CA MET A 771 -57.59 12.74 23.25
C MET A 771 -57.26 14.23 23.05
N GLY A 772 -56.81 14.59 21.85
CA GLY A 772 -56.59 15.98 21.45
C GLY A 772 -57.83 16.88 21.62
N THR A 773 -57.56 18.15 21.85
CA THR A 773 -58.56 19.23 22.01
C THR A 773 -58.70 20.08 20.74
N ASP A 774 -58.00 19.72 19.67
CA ASP A 774 -57.94 20.49 18.44
C ASP A 774 -59.23 20.38 17.61
N LEU A 775 -59.97 19.29 17.73
CA LEU A 775 -61.23 19.03 17.05
C LEU A 775 -62.04 18.04 17.91
N ALA A 776 -63.37 18.14 17.88
CA ALA A 776 -64.25 17.10 18.38
C ALA A 776 -65.26 16.66 17.31
N TYR A 777 -65.32 15.35 17.07
CA TYR A 777 -66.29 14.77 16.16
C TYR A 777 -67.64 14.59 16.84
N ILE A 778 -68.71 15.04 16.19
CA ILE A 778 -70.07 15.02 16.72
C ILE A 778 -70.89 13.96 16.00
N ALA A 779 -71.38 12.97 16.74
CA ALA A 779 -72.17 11.89 16.15
C ALA A 779 -73.44 11.56 16.96
N THR A 780 -74.44 10.98 16.30
CA THR A 780 -75.72 10.69 16.94
C THR A 780 -75.65 9.44 17.80
N GLY A 781 -75.94 9.59 19.10
CA GLY A 781 -76.00 8.47 20.04
C GLY A 781 -77.24 7.58 19.87
N ARG A 782 -77.88 7.50 18.69
CA ARG A 782 -79.15 6.75 18.48
C ARG A 782 -79.16 5.73 17.33
N ASP A 783 -78.61 6.09 16.18
CA ASP A 783 -78.41 5.20 15.02
C ASP A 783 -77.02 5.52 14.50
N PHE A 784 -76.08 4.61 14.71
CA PHE A 784 -74.65 4.96 14.84
C PHE A 784 -73.70 4.40 13.76
N PRO A 785 -74.13 4.04 12.54
CA PRO A 785 -73.17 3.60 11.51
C PRO A 785 -72.17 4.71 11.18
N ASP A 786 -72.63 5.96 11.16
CA ASP A 786 -71.80 7.14 10.85
C ASP A 786 -70.69 7.34 11.91
N ALA A 787 -71.00 7.09 13.20
CA ALA A 787 -70.04 7.15 14.30
C ALA A 787 -69.02 6.00 14.25
N LEU A 788 -69.45 4.81 13.85
CA LEU A 788 -68.60 3.64 13.69
C LEU A 788 -67.57 3.89 12.57
N THR A 789 -68.02 4.28 11.38
CA THR A 789 -67.13 4.51 10.24
C THR A 789 -66.22 5.72 10.46
N GLY A 790 -66.71 6.74 11.19
CA GLY A 790 -65.93 7.91 11.60
C GLY A 790 -64.90 7.66 12.70
N SER A 791 -64.92 6.50 13.37
CA SER A 791 -64.03 6.24 14.51
C SER A 791 -62.55 6.19 14.16
N VAL A 792 -62.22 5.74 12.94
CA VAL A 792 -60.83 5.64 12.45
C VAL A 792 -60.30 7.02 12.05
N LEU A 793 -61.11 7.84 11.36
CA LEU A 793 -60.76 9.23 11.05
C LEU A 793 -60.58 10.06 12.34
N ALA A 794 -61.51 9.90 13.29
CA ALA A 794 -61.39 10.52 14.61
C ALA A 794 -60.11 10.11 15.35
N ALA A 795 -59.65 8.86 15.23
CA ALA A 795 -58.36 8.42 15.76
C ALA A 795 -57.15 9.06 15.04
N LYS A 796 -57.23 9.22 13.71
CA LYS A 796 -56.19 9.83 12.84
C LYS A 796 -55.98 11.31 13.18
N ASP A 797 -57.05 12.02 13.48
CA ASP A 797 -57.04 13.43 13.89
C ASP A 797 -56.84 13.64 15.40
N ASP A 798 -56.48 12.60 16.17
CA ASP A 798 -56.39 12.63 17.64
C ASP A 798 -57.63 13.28 18.30
N SER A 799 -58.82 12.96 17.83
CA SER A 799 -60.07 13.66 18.16
C SER A 799 -61.13 12.71 18.75
N PRO A 800 -61.83 13.08 19.83
CA PRO A 800 -62.86 12.23 20.42
C PRO A 800 -64.20 12.31 19.66
N ILE A 801 -65.02 11.25 19.75
CA ILE A 801 -66.41 11.27 19.30
C ILE A 801 -67.36 11.60 20.46
N LEU A 802 -67.91 12.82 20.42
CA LEU A 802 -68.90 13.34 21.35
C LEU A 802 -70.32 13.01 20.88
N LEU A 803 -71.08 12.29 21.71
CA LEU A 803 -72.42 11.84 21.36
C LEU A 803 -73.50 12.90 21.64
N VAL A 804 -74.39 13.10 20.67
CA VAL A 804 -75.57 13.98 20.75
C VAL A 804 -76.89 13.24 20.50
N ARG A 805 -78.03 13.88 20.83
CA ARG A 805 -79.34 13.42 20.33
C ARG A 805 -79.56 14.06 18.96
N PRO A 806 -80.33 13.43 18.05
CA PRO A 806 -80.52 13.94 16.70
C PRO A 806 -80.97 15.38 16.57
N ASN A 807 -81.62 15.94 17.59
CA ASN A 807 -82.14 17.31 17.61
C ASN A 807 -81.83 18.06 18.91
N LYS A 808 -80.79 17.64 19.65
CA LYS A 808 -80.38 18.30 20.91
C LYS A 808 -79.00 17.85 21.41
N ILE A 809 -78.16 18.81 21.76
CA ILE A 809 -76.95 18.59 22.58
C ILE A 809 -77.37 18.22 24.04
N PRO A 810 -76.94 17.07 24.58
CA PRO A 810 -77.11 16.70 25.98
C PRO A 810 -76.28 17.59 26.92
N ASN A 811 -76.74 17.78 28.17
CA ASN A 811 -76.04 18.60 29.17
C ASN A 811 -74.66 18.05 29.60
N ALA A 812 -74.39 16.76 29.35
CA ALA A 812 -73.06 16.19 29.55
C ALA A 812 -72.11 16.66 28.44
N THR A 813 -72.49 16.42 27.19
CA THR A 813 -71.78 16.86 25.98
C THR A 813 -71.55 18.37 25.95
N ASN A 814 -72.58 19.18 26.26
CA ASN A 814 -72.51 20.65 26.23
C ASN A 814 -71.45 21.24 27.17
N LYS A 815 -71.06 20.53 28.24
CA LYS A 815 -70.02 20.99 29.17
C LYS A 815 -68.61 20.72 28.65
N LEU A 816 -68.48 19.91 27.60
CA LEU A 816 -67.20 19.55 27.01
C LEU A 816 -66.85 20.42 25.80
N LEU A 817 -67.85 20.98 25.13
CA LEU A 817 -67.65 21.82 23.94
C LEU A 817 -66.62 22.96 24.14
N PRO A 818 -66.60 23.72 25.26
CA PRO A 818 -65.60 24.78 25.46
C PRO A 818 -64.15 24.29 25.59
N ASN A 819 -63.91 22.97 25.58
CA ASN A 819 -62.56 22.40 25.58
C ASN A 819 -62.03 22.09 24.18
N TYR A 820 -62.81 22.31 23.11
CA TYR A 820 -62.43 21.98 21.75
C TYR A 820 -62.42 23.21 20.85
N ALA A 821 -61.40 23.32 20.00
CA ALA A 821 -61.19 24.46 19.12
C ALA A 821 -61.85 24.31 17.73
N ASP A 822 -62.56 23.21 17.47
CA ASP A 822 -63.37 22.98 16.27
C ASP A 822 -64.36 21.81 16.46
N PHE A 823 -65.36 21.72 15.57
CA PHE A 823 -66.33 20.62 15.55
C PHE A 823 -66.59 20.12 14.12
N THR A 824 -66.71 18.80 13.96
CA THR A 824 -67.14 18.19 12.69
C THR A 824 -68.23 17.15 12.94
N ILE A 825 -69.36 17.25 12.23
CA ILE A 825 -70.49 16.34 12.38
C ILE A 825 -70.36 15.13 11.43
N PHE A 826 -70.45 13.92 12.00
CA PHE A 826 -70.69 12.71 11.22
C PHE A 826 -72.18 12.46 11.00
N GLY A 827 -72.56 12.30 9.73
CA GLY A 827 -73.91 11.95 9.30
C GLY A 827 -74.79 13.14 8.92
N GLY A 828 -75.83 12.83 8.14
CA GLY A 828 -76.74 13.83 7.59
C GLY A 828 -77.66 14.46 8.64
N THR A 829 -78.51 15.40 8.20
CA THR A 829 -79.42 16.16 9.08
C THR A 829 -80.47 15.29 9.80
N GLY A 830 -80.71 14.07 9.32
CA GLY A 830 -81.54 13.06 10.01
C GLY A 830 -80.83 12.36 11.18
N ALA A 831 -79.49 12.28 11.14
CA ALA A 831 -78.66 11.74 12.21
C ALA A 831 -78.40 12.81 13.28
N VAL A 832 -77.91 13.98 12.86
CA VAL A 832 -77.63 15.17 13.68
C VAL A 832 -78.17 16.41 12.93
N SER A 833 -79.23 17.03 13.45
CA SER A 833 -79.95 18.11 12.77
C SER A 833 -79.17 19.42 12.72
N ASP A 834 -79.61 20.33 11.86
CA ASP A 834 -79.00 21.65 11.74
C ASP A 834 -79.22 22.48 13.03
N GLU A 835 -80.27 22.23 13.81
CA GLU A 835 -80.42 22.88 15.13
C GLU A 835 -79.37 22.41 16.16
N VAL A 836 -78.66 21.30 15.90
CA VAL A 836 -77.47 20.91 16.68
C VAL A 836 -76.23 21.57 16.09
N LYS A 837 -76.12 21.68 14.76
CA LYS A 837 -75.01 22.39 14.10
C LYS A 837 -74.98 23.88 14.49
N ASP A 838 -76.10 24.58 14.39
CA ASP A 838 -76.24 26.00 14.75
C ASP A 838 -75.79 26.26 16.20
N ALA A 839 -76.01 25.30 17.10
CA ALA A 839 -75.61 25.38 18.52
C ALA A 839 -74.13 25.01 18.78
N LEU A 840 -73.45 24.39 17.81
CA LEU A 840 -72.00 24.17 17.82
C LEU A 840 -71.29 25.38 17.18
N ASP A 841 -71.85 25.93 16.11
CA ASP A 841 -71.43 27.20 15.51
C ASP A 841 -71.49 28.33 16.55
N GLU A 842 -72.59 28.44 17.32
CA GLU A 842 -72.70 29.41 18.43
C GLU A 842 -71.64 29.18 19.52
N GLU A 843 -71.16 27.95 19.76
CA GLU A 843 -70.06 27.71 20.71
C GLU A 843 -68.71 28.17 20.15
N LEU A 844 -68.44 27.95 18.85
CA LEU A 844 -67.21 28.42 18.18
C LEU A 844 -67.10 29.96 18.10
N GLU A 845 -68.23 30.67 18.16
CA GLU A 845 -68.27 32.15 18.22
C GLU A 845 -67.95 32.76 19.61
N ASN A 846 -67.88 31.97 20.70
CA ASN A 846 -67.90 32.44 22.10
C ASN A 846 -66.57 32.37 22.88
#